data_AF-A0A356EQN2-F1
#
_entry.id   AF-A0A356EQN2-F1
#
_cell.length_a   1.000
_cell.length_b   1.000
_cell.length_c   1.000
_cell.angle_alpha   90.00
_cell.angle_beta   90.00
_cell.angle_gamma   90.00
#
_symmetry.space_group_name_H-M   'P 1'
#
loop_
_entity.id
_entity.type
_entity.pdbx_description
1 polymer ?
#
loop_
_entity_poly.entity_id
_entity_poly.type
_entity_poly.pdbx_seq_one_letter_code
_entity_poly.pdbx_strand_id
1 'polypeptide(L)'
;MGATYISQGHDLYVTLRCSTESEVGESIFFSDDSLDGFTINFSYGNIWMLSSSNNNKSDLIRIHADDDASLGPATITITATSSMTNVVHTIDVELIVESMPAALPAPEFNCDPQPIDSDAIASWEHKMIADGSGGTWDRGGEYWGDATRIGSIGWEAGTWYYDGQRAFIQIADYTGDSSWYEEADRVEAMYRTAVIENGSVAGYKNFAEGLALAYEREDNDPEKTLDAQAIAILAGVGPYWVEVTDVYSIRECSYNVNSRIMAKRIGLSIDDVNLSRHVDSLLGMLDQWFRTGTMETSSGYFLQPYMVGLASEALINWYEYTIAQHALDSEFDVDTRVPHYLTIAGDWLMGKTGEQWNAWNPEYGCWNYKIWYTSGEVNVSNIDFVESHDYDRLLNQLITPLFGWLYKVHGETNGAAYRTFGDAAFTYGVSMDYSQGKEFSQNYRWSVDYVQWRLNNPWANDDAGPVISNISRDILTSQSVYVTWKTDEAAFGIVEYGLTTEYGSTANGVYLKTSHRQQLNELTPGTDYHHRIKTTDSSGNVSYSSDQVLVVPIPGDANLDGVVDARDMARLGAHWNISNATWEDGDFNQDGLVNARDAAILAANLGVILRAPAEAVRESIPFVGPLPYNTMPATRPSIAPVGRSREGENLLFAKSAVKMPSQDAIAVLDAAISQEYGPQSETTLLGRQRLVWTSTVSRRQSHPREVESPDGLSLWTE
;
A
#
# COMPACT_ATOMS: atom_id res chain seq x y z
N MET A 1 -17.29 -13.16 34.02
CA MET A 1 -16.07 -12.63 33.36
C MET A 1 -15.27 -11.89 34.43
N GLY A 2 -13.98 -11.60 34.19
CA GLY A 2 -13.28 -10.57 34.97
C GLY A 2 -13.75 -9.17 34.54
N ALA A 3 -13.10 -8.13 35.03
CA ALA A 3 -13.28 -6.79 34.48
C ALA A 3 -12.74 -6.75 33.04
N THR A 4 -13.60 -6.33 32.11
CA THR A 4 -13.28 -6.04 30.71
C THR A 4 -12.92 -4.55 30.60
N TYR A 5 -12.14 -4.10 29.61
CA TYR A 5 -11.86 -2.66 29.47
C TYR A 5 -12.07 -2.17 28.05
N ILE A 6 -12.38 -0.88 27.92
CA ILE A 6 -12.62 -0.19 26.66
C ILE A 6 -12.02 1.22 26.73
N SER A 7 -11.45 1.67 25.62
CA SER A 7 -10.98 3.06 25.48
C SER A 7 -12.14 3.96 25.03
N GLN A 8 -12.23 5.18 25.57
CA GLN A 8 -13.16 6.21 25.08
C GLN A 8 -13.08 6.38 23.55
N GLY A 9 -14.23 6.60 22.90
CA GLY A 9 -14.36 6.80 21.45
C GLY A 9 -14.25 5.52 20.60
N HIS A 10 -13.99 4.38 21.21
CA HIS A 10 -13.68 3.14 20.50
C HIS A 10 -14.67 2.01 20.79
N ASP A 11 -14.69 1.04 19.87
CA ASP A 11 -15.44 -0.20 20.03
C ASP A 11 -14.59 -1.28 20.71
N LEU A 12 -15.26 -2.08 21.54
CA LEU A 12 -14.80 -3.40 21.93
C LEU A 12 -15.82 -4.43 21.47
N TYR A 13 -15.31 -5.51 20.87
CA TYR A 13 -16.11 -6.69 20.57
C TYR A 13 -15.87 -7.77 21.62
N VAL A 14 -16.93 -8.39 22.11
CA VAL A 14 -16.86 -9.47 23.12
C VAL A 14 -17.79 -10.61 22.76
N THR A 15 -17.37 -11.84 23.07
CA THR A 15 -18.20 -13.03 22.83
C THR A 15 -18.99 -13.41 24.07
N LEU A 16 -20.32 -13.40 23.96
CA LEU A 16 -21.19 -14.07 24.92
C LEU A 16 -21.24 -15.55 24.61
N ARG A 17 -20.98 -16.40 25.60
CA ARG A 17 -21.29 -17.83 25.56
C ARG A 17 -22.47 -18.11 26.48
N CYS A 18 -23.51 -18.72 25.92
CA CYS A 18 -24.66 -19.22 26.66
C CYS A 18 -24.63 -20.76 26.64
N SER A 19 -24.49 -21.37 27.82
CA SER A 19 -24.56 -22.82 28.02
C SER A 19 -25.89 -23.17 28.70
N THR A 20 -26.71 -24.00 28.04
CA THR A 20 -27.95 -24.51 28.65
C THR A 20 -27.68 -25.87 29.31
N GLU A 21 -27.65 -25.93 30.64
CA GLU A 21 -27.68 -27.19 31.41
C GLU A 21 -29.09 -27.81 31.39
N SER A 22 -29.60 -28.16 30.19
CA SER A 22 -30.96 -28.68 29.99
C SER A 22 -31.04 -29.62 28.79
N GLU A 23 -31.72 -30.76 28.95
CA GLU A 23 -32.01 -31.72 27.87
C GLU A 23 -33.06 -31.20 26.86
N VAL A 24 -33.53 -29.96 26.98
CA VAL A 24 -34.60 -29.36 26.17
C VAL A 24 -34.10 -28.10 25.48
N GLY A 25 -34.32 -28.00 24.16
CA GLY A 25 -33.84 -26.92 23.31
C GLY A 25 -34.53 -25.56 23.55
N GLU A 26 -34.18 -24.90 24.65
CA GLU A 26 -34.55 -23.51 24.92
C GLU A 26 -33.99 -22.56 23.85
N SER A 27 -34.69 -21.45 23.60
CA SER A 27 -34.16 -20.29 22.86
C SER A 27 -34.21 -19.07 23.77
N ILE A 28 -33.17 -18.26 23.75
CA ILE A 28 -32.98 -17.13 24.66
C ILE A 28 -32.85 -15.85 23.82
N PHE A 29 -33.49 -14.78 24.27
CA PHE A 29 -33.45 -13.45 23.63
C PHE A 29 -32.78 -12.46 24.57
N PHE A 30 -31.81 -11.70 24.09
CA PHE A 30 -31.19 -10.62 24.86
C PHE A 30 -31.98 -9.32 24.72
N SER A 31 -32.03 -8.52 25.79
CA SER A 31 -32.63 -7.18 25.79
C SER A 31 -31.63 -6.12 26.24
N ASP A 32 -31.70 -4.96 25.59
CA ASP A 32 -30.87 -3.78 25.83
C ASP A 32 -31.58 -2.86 26.84
N ASP A 33 -31.02 -2.74 28.05
CA ASP A 33 -31.54 -1.92 29.14
C ASP A 33 -30.48 -0.91 29.61
N SER A 34 -30.41 0.22 28.91
CA SER A 34 -29.89 1.54 29.32
C SER A 34 -28.61 1.56 30.18
N LEU A 35 -27.47 1.74 29.51
CA LEU A 35 -26.26 2.28 30.13
C LEU A 35 -26.10 3.75 29.73
N ASP A 36 -25.88 4.63 30.71
CA ASP A 36 -25.55 6.03 30.42
C ASP A 36 -24.12 6.09 29.82
N GLY A 37 -24.00 6.47 28.54
CA GLY A 37 -22.71 6.65 27.84
C GLY A 37 -22.13 5.42 27.13
N PHE A 38 -22.90 4.33 26.98
CA PHE A 38 -22.49 3.13 26.24
C PHE A 38 -23.61 2.61 25.35
N THR A 39 -23.29 2.32 24.09
CA THR A 39 -24.25 1.69 23.17
C THR A 39 -23.92 0.20 22.97
N ILE A 40 -24.88 -0.67 23.25
CA ILE A 40 -24.77 -2.12 23.06
C ILE A 40 -25.51 -2.51 21.77
N ASN A 41 -24.76 -2.78 20.70
CA ASN A 41 -25.35 -3.16 19.42
C ASN A 41 -25.14 -4.66 19.12
N PHE A 42 -26.24 -5.40 18.97
CA PHE A 42 -26.21 -6.76 18.42
C PHE A 42 -26.03 -6.71 16.91
N SER A 43 -24.98 -7.36 16.41
CA SER A 43 -24.74 -7.49 14.97
C SER A 43 -25.57 -8.64 14.41
N TYR A 44 -26.37 -8.36 13.37
CA TYR A 44 -27.29 -9.27 12.67
C TYR A 44 -28.66 -9.53 13.35
N GLY A 45 -29.71 -9.55 12.51
CA GLY A 45 -31.10 -9.38 12.96
C GLY A 45 -31.83 -10.65 13.38
N ASN A 46 -32.77 -10.49 14.32
CA ASN A 46 -33.63 -11.53 14.91
C ASN A 46 -32.85 -12.76 15.40
N ILE A 47 -32.57 -12.80 16.71
CA ILE A 47 -31.93 -13.93 17.40
C ILE A 47 -32.77 -15.22 17.23
N TRP A 48 -32.41 -16.07 16.26
CA TRP A 48 -33.02 -17.38 16.04
C TRP A 48 -32.02 -18.50 16.38
N MET A 49 -31.88 -18.79 17.67
CA MET A 49 -30.94 -19.81 18.19
C MET A 49 -31.40 -21.25 17.91
N LEU A 50 -31.35 -21.72 16.66
CA LEU A 50 -31.58 -23.14 16.34
C LEU A 50 -30.58 -24.05 17.10
N SER A 51 -31.08 -25.09 17.74
CA SER A 51 -30.24 -26.08 18.43
C SER A 51 -29.59 -27.05 17.44
N SER A 52 -28.26 -27.04 17.37
CA SER A 52 -27.47 -28.24 17.04
C SER A 52 -26.98 -28.91 18.33
N SER A 53 -26.53 -30.15 18.26
CA SER A 53 -26.45 -31.09 19.40
C SER A 53 -25.27 -30.89 20.38
N ASN A 54 -24.69 -29.69 20.44
CA ASN A 54 -23.60 -29.35 21.36
C ASN A 54 -24.05 -28.17 22.26
N ASN A 55 -23.88 -28.29 23.58
CA ASN A 55 -24.61 -27.49 24.58
C ASN A 55 -24.21 -26.00 24.75
N ASN A 56 -23.30 -25.49 23.92
CA ASN A 56 -22.82 -24.11 23.99
C ASN A 56 -23.19 -23.35 22.71
N LYS A 57 -23.80 -22.17 22.85
CA LYS A 57 -24.06 -21.22 21.76
C LYS A 57 -23.36 -19.89 22.06
N SER A 58 -22.74 -19.30 21.05
CA SER A 58 -21.97 -18.06 21.14
C SER A 58 -22.57 -16.96 20.26
N ASP A 59 -22.41 -15.71 20.68
CA ASP A 59 -22.78 -14.52 19.88
C ASP A 59 -21.82 -13.35 20.17
N LEU A 60 -21.75 -12.38 19.26
CA LEU A 60 -20.80 -11.26 19.32
C LEU A 60 -21.51 -9.94 19.68
N ILE A 61 -21.18 -9.38 20.84
CA ILE A 61 -21.60 -8.00 21.19
C ILE A 61 -20.58 -7.01 20.65
N ARG A 62 -21.07 -5.88 20.10
CA ARG A 62 -20.32 -4.62 20.02
C ARG A 62 -20.69 -3.74 21.22
N ILE A 63 -19.70 -3.37 22.02
CA ILE A 63 -19.80 -2.34 23.06
C ILE A 63 -19.09 -1.10 22.52
N HIS A 64 -19.78 0.04 22.45
CA HIS A 64 -19.16 1.33 22.10
C HIS A 64 -19.04 2.19 23.36
N ALA A 65 -17.86 2.78 23.59
CA ALA A 65 -17.66 3.82 24.59
C ALA A 65 -17.72 5.19 23.92
N ASP A 66 -18.66 6.04 24.32
CA ASP A 66 -18.74 7.41 23.80
C ASP A 66 -17.46 8.21 24.16
N ASP A 67 -17.10 9.22 23.36
CA ASP A 67 -15.89 10.05 23.58
C ASP A 67 -15.85 10.72 24.96
N ASP A 68 -17.02 11.04 25.52
CA ASP A 68 -17.20 11.67 26.83
C ASP A 68 -17.62 10.69 27.93
N ALA A 69 -17.56 9.38 27.67
CA ALA A 69 -17.88 8.35 28.65
C ALA A 69 -17.03 8.49 29.92
N SER A 70 -17.64 8.31 31.10
CA SER A 70 -16.97 8.53 32.38
C SER A 70 -15.89 7.48 32.66
N LEU A 71 -14.66 7.93 32.90
CA LEU A 71 -13.52 7.07 33.23
C LEU A 71 -13.72 6.28 34.53
N GLY A 72 -13.24 5.04 34.55
CA GLY A 72 -13.32 4.12 35.69
C GLY A 72 -14.35 3.00 35.48
N PRO A 73 -14.79 2.33 36.56
CA PRO A 73 -15.69 1.18 36.45
C PRO A 73 -17.12 1.59 36.10
N ALA A 74 -17.61 1.04 34.99
CA ALA A 74 -19.00 0.91 34.61
C ALA A 74 -19.47 -0.54 34.82
N THR A 75 -20.79 -0.76 34.82
CA THR A 75 -21.37 -2.11 34.88
C THR A 75 -22.33 -2.28 33.72
N ILE A 76 -22.01 -3.22 32.83
CA ILE A 76 -22.88 -3.65 31.75
C ILE A 76 -23.83 -4.71 32.27
N THR A 77 -25.12 -4.40 32.34
CA THR A 77 -26.15 -5.36 32.73
C THR A 77 -26.72 -6.06 31.50
N ILE A 78 -26.36 -7.32 31.29
CA ILE A 78 -26.81 -8.13 30.16
C ILE A 78 -28.03 -8.96 30.58
N THR A 79 -29.19 -8.63 30.01
CA THR A 79 -30.45 -9.30 30.32
C THR A 79 -30.87 -10.26 29.20
N ALA A 80 -31.29 -11.46 29.57
CA ALA A 80 -31.55 -12.59 28.69
C ALA A 80 -32.85 -13.32 29.10
N THR A 81 -33.85 -13.34 28.22
CA THR A 81 -35.18 -13.90 28.47
C THR A 81 -35.36 -15.23 27.73
N SER A 82 -35.69 -16.32 28.46
CA SER A 82 -36.06 -17.60 27.85
C SER A 82 -37.42 -17.48 27.15
N SER A 83 -37.47 -17.83 25.86
CA SER A 83 -38.68 -17.73 25.03
C SER A 83 -39.77 -18.73 25.41
N MET A 84 -39.40 -19.82 26.09
CA MET A 84 -40.32 -20.90 26.46
C MET A 84 -40.91 -20.69 27.86
N THR A 85 -40.13 -20.10 28.78
CA THR A 85 -40.52 -19.94 30.18
C THR A 85 -40.86 -18.48 30.55
N ASN A 86 -40.45 -17.50 29.74
CA ASN A 86 -40.40 -16.07 30.07
C ASN A 86 -39.60 -15.77 31.35
N VAL A 87 -38.71 -16.67 31.78
CA VAL A 87 -37.76 -16.37 32.86
C VAL A 87 -36.68 -15.45 32.31
N VAL A 88 -36.44 -14.37 33.06
CA VAL A 88 -35.41 -13.38 32.79
C VAL A 88 -34.19 -13.72 33.64
N HIS A 89 -33.05 -13.86 32.99
CA HIS A 89 -31.72 -13.98 33.59
C HIS A 89 -30.96 -12.69 33.34
N THR A 90 -30.16 -12.26 34.31
CA THR A 90 -29.36 -11.04 34.21
C THR A 90 -27.95 -11.33 34.68
N ILE A 91 -26.96 -10.83 33.94
CA ILE A 91 -25.53 -10.94 34.25
C ILE A 91 -24.94 -9.55 34.21
N ASP A 92 -24.41 -9.10 35.34
CA ASP A 92 -23.61 -7.88 35.41
C ASP A 92 -22.16 -8.20 35.02
N VAL A 93 -21.63 -7.43 34.07
CA VAL A 93 -20.24 -7.48 33.60
C VAL A 93 -19.57 -6.15 33.96
N GLU A 94 -18.49 -6.22 34.74
CA GLU A 94 -17.69 -5.03 35.04
C GLU A 94 -16.90 -4.62 33.78
N LEU A 95 -17.07 -3.37 33.38
CA LEU A 95 -16.35 -2.73 32.29
C LEU A 95 -15.55 -1.56 32.87
N ILE A 96 -14.26 -1.45 32.58
CA ILE A 96 -13.45 -0.31 32.99
C ILE A 96 -13.17 0.56 31.78
N VAL A 97 -13.64 1.80 31.87
CA VAL A 97 -13.51 2.82 30.85
C VAL A 97 -12.19 3.53 31.05
N GLU A 98 -11.28 3.38 30.11
CA GLU A 98 -9.99 4.04 30.13
C GLU A 98 -9.97 5.19 29.12
N SER A 99 -9.16 6.23 29.41
CA SER A 99 -8.85 7.23 28.40
C SER A 99 -8.15 6.56 27.21
N MET A 100 -8.20 7.17 26.03
CA MET A 100 -7.39 6.73 24.90
C MET A 100 -5.95 6.43 25.36
N PRO A 101 -5.36 5.25 25.04
CA PRO A 101 -4.13 4.82 25.66
C PRO A 101 -2.97 5.79 25.36
N ALA A 102 -2.33 6.29 26.41
CA ALA A 102 -1.08 7.02 26.24
C ALA A 102 0.03 6.07 25.75
N ALA A 103 0.98 6.60 24.99
CA ALA A 103 2.20 5.88 24.63
C ALA A 103 2.90 5.38 25.92
N LEU A 104 3.19 4.08 25.96
CA LEU A 104 3.71 3.42 27.16
C LEU A 104 5.21 3.72 27.37
N PRO A 105 5.68 3.87 28.62
CA PRO A 105 7.09 3.87 28.95
C PRO A 105 7.69 2.46 29.00
N ALA A 106 9.02 2.38 29.01
CA ALA A 106 9.83 1.15 29.00
C ALA A 106 9.45 0.05 30.02
N PRO A 107 9.58 -1.23 29.62
CA PRO A 107 9.91 -2.33 30.53
C PRO A 107 11.43 -2.48 30.70
N GLU A 108 11.89 -2.85 31.90
CA GLU A 108 13.26 -3.31 32.13
C GLU A 108 13.38 -4.82 31.83
N PHE A 109 14.33 -5.20 30.97
CA PHE A 109 14.63 -6.60 30.66
C PHE A 109 16.10 -6.92 30.95
N ASN A 110 16.36 -8.06 31.60
CA ASN A 110 17.64 -8.34 32.24
C ASN A 110 18.07 -9.80 32.09
N CYS A 111 18.29 -10.22 30.84
CA CYS A 111 19.23 -11.30 30.51
C CYS A 111 20.45 -10.69 29.77
N ASP A 112 21.43 -11.51 29.36
CA ASP A 112 22.62 -11.04 28.61
C ASP A 112 22.61 -11.59 27.16
N PRO A 113 21.72 -11.06 26.29
CA PRO A 113 21.61 -11.45 24.88
C PRO A 113 22.62 -10.74 23.99
N GLN A 114 23.07 -11.42 22.93
CA GLN A 114 23.97 -10.83 21.93
C GLN A 114 23.16 -10.00 20.91
N PRO A 115 23.67 -8.84 20.43
CA PRO A 115 23.01 -8.06 19.37
C PRO A 115 22.94 -8.82 18.05
N ILE A 116 22.02 -8.42 17.17
CA ILE A 116 22.11 -8.77 15.75
C ILE A 116 23.34 -8.03 15.19
N ASP A 117 24.36 -8.80 14.81
CA ASP A 117 25.56 -8.27 14.18
C ASP A 117 25.48 -8.42 12.66
N SER A 118 26.54 -7.97 11.96
CA SER A 118 26.67 -8.13 10.52
C SER A 118 26.59 -9.58 10.06
N ASP A 119 26.99 -10.52 10.93
CA ASP A 119 27.16 -11.92 10.58
C ASP A 119 25.81 -12.65 10.68
N ALA A 120 24.95 -12.27 11.63
CA ALA A 120 23.56 -12.70 11.70
C ALA A 120 22.73 -12.20 10.49
N ILE A 121 22.91 -10.94 10.06
CA ILE A 121 22.23 -10.38 8.86
C ILE A 121 22.75 -11.06 7.58
N ALA A 122 24.07 -11.22 7.43
CA ALA A 122 24.64 -11.94 6.31
C ALA A 122 24.21 -13.42 6.27
N SER A 123 24.02 -14.05 7.43
CA SER A 123 23.49 -15.41 7.54
C SER A 123 22.03 -15.49 7.11
N TRP A 124 21.20 -14.50 7.49
CA TRP A 124 19.81 -14.39 7.04
C TRP A 124 19.74 -14.20 5.53
N GLU A 125 20.51 -13.26 4.96
CA GLU A 125 20.54 -12.97 3.53
C GLU A 125 20.96 -14.21 2.72
N HIS A 126 22.08 -14.83 3.11
CA HIS A 126 22.58 -16.05 2.48
C HIS A 126 21.52 -17.15 2.47
N LYS A 127 20.82 -17.32 3.58
CA LYS A 127 19.84 -18.39 3.76
C LYS A 127 18.51 -18.11 3.07
N MET A 128 18.02 -16.88 3.10
CA MET A 128 16.84 -16.43 2.35
C MET A 128 17.00 -16.74 0.86
N ILE A 129 18.17 -16.42 0.30
CA ILE A 129 18.54 -16.73 -1.09
C ILE A 129 18.68 -18.25 -1.29
N ALA A 130 19.38 -18.95 -0.40
CA ALA A 130 19.65 -20.39 -0.54
C ALA A 130 18.36 -21.23 -0.47
N ASP A 131 17.50 -20.98 0.52
CA ASP A 131 16.21 -21.64 0.66
C ASP A 131 15.31 -21.31 -0.53
N GLY A 132 15.14 -20.01 -0.85
CA GLY A 132 14.29 -19.55 -1.95
C GLY A 132 14.68 -20.12 -3.32
N SER A 133 15.97 -20.42 -3.53
CA SER A 133 16.47 -21.04 -4.77
C SER A 133 16.01 -22.50 -4.97
N GLY A 134 15.30 -23.08 -4.00
CA GLY A 134 14.62 -24.37 -4.12
C GLY A 134 15.52 -25.60 -4.11
N GLY A 135 16.84 -25.43 -3.92
CA GLY A 135 17.84 -26.50 -4.05
C GLY A 135 17.71 -27.69 -3.08
N THR A 136 16.83 -27.59 -2.09
CA THR A 136 16.58 -28.62 -1.06
C THR A 136 15.16 -29.19 -1.06
N TRP A 137 14.18 -28.56 -1.74
CA TRP A 137 12.75 -28.90 -1.60
C TRP A 137 12.36 -30.17 -2.42
N ASP A 138 13.27 -30.68 -3.26
CA ASP A 138 13.07 -31.85 -4.15
C ASP A 138 13.19 -33.23 -3.44
N ARG A 139 12.86 -33.32 -2.14
CA ARG A 139 12.89 -34.60 -1.38
C ARG A 139 11.52 -35.25 -1.16
N GLY A 140 10.57 -35.00 -2.06
CA GLY A 140 9.25 -35.64 -2.02
C GLY A 140 8.57 -35.90 -3.37
N GLY A 141 9.03 -35.31 -4.47
CA GLY A 141 8.26 -35.29 -5.73
C GLY A 141 7.01 -34.40 -5.65
N GLU A 142 7.08 -33.35 -4.84
CA GLU A 142 6.04 -32.32 -4.70
C GLU A 142 6.44 -31.12 -5.58
N TYR A 143 5.83 -31.05 -6.76
CA TYR A 143 6.30 -30.20 -7.85
C TYR A 143 5.83 -28.75 -7.70
N TRP A 144 6.80 -27.83 -7.73
CA TRP A 144 6.59 -26.48 -8.25
C TRP A 144 5.92 -26.59 -9.64
N GLY A 145 4.79 -25.91 -9.85
CA GLY A 145 4.15 -25.78 -11.17
C GLY A 145 3.06 -26.80 -11.56
N ASP A 146 2.63 -27.73 -10.70
CA ASP A 146 1.45 -28.58 -11.00
C ASP A 146 0.13 -27.87 -10.65
N ALA A 147 -0.30 -26.96 -11.52
CA ALA A 147 -1.58 -26.23 -11.40
C ALA A 147 -2.80 -27.17 -11.31
N THR A 148 -2.71 -28.42 -11.77
CA THR A 148 -3.84 -29.37 -11.73
C THR A 148 -4.18 -29.84 -10.31
N ARG A 149 -3.28 -29.64 -9.34
CA ARG A 149 -3.52 -29.94 -7.91
C ARG A 149 -4.17 -28.80 -7.13
N ILE A 150 -4.31 -27.62 -7.73
CA ILE A 150 -4.95 -26.46 -7.09
C ILE A 150 -6.47 -26.46 -7.29
N GLY A 151 -7.00 -27.25 -8.24
CA GLY A 151 -8.41 -27.30 -8.66
C GLY A 151 -9.46 -27.64 -7.58
N SER A 152 -9.05 -27.86 -6.33
CA SER A 152 -9.90 -27.75 -5.15
C SER A 152 -9.08 -27.34 -3.91
N ILE A 153 -8.50 -26.13 -3.92
CA ILE A 153 -7.72 -25.43 -2.88
C ILE A 153 -7.25 -26.33 -1.70
N GLY A 154 -6.30 -27.25 -1.94
CA GLY A 154 -5.98 -28.27 -0.94
C GLY A 154 -4.78 -29.21 -1.19
N TRP A 155 -3.55 -28.68 -1.15
CA TRP A 155 -2.42 -29.29 -0.44
C TRP A 155 -1.50 -28.17 0.04
N GLU A 156 -0.89 -28.29 1.22
CA GLU A 156 -0.32 -27.14 1.94
C GLU A 156 1.18 -26.91 1.78
N ALA A 157 1.95 -27.86 1.22
CA ALA A 157 3.42 -27.76 1.19
C ALA A 157 3.98 -26.71 0.19
N GLY A 158 3.13 -26.18 -0.69
CA GLY A 158 3.52 -25.27 -1.77
C GLY A 158 3.78 -23.83 -1.32
N THR A 159 4.70 -23.17 -2.03
CA THR A 159 5.23 -21.83 -1.71
C THR A 159 4.16 -20.73 -1.68
N TRP A 160 3.05 -20.86 -2.41
CA TRP A 160 1.95 -19.88 -2.36
C TRP A 160 1.32 -19.74 -0.96
N TYR A 161 1.38 -20.79 -0.13
CA TYR A 161 0.84 -20.72 1.22
C TYR A 161 1.75 -19.88 2.13
N TYR A 162 1.17 -19.07 3.01
CA TYR A 162 1.84 -17.98 3.74
C TYR A 162 2.38 -16.83 2.87
N ASP A 163 1.90 -16.67 1.62
CA ASP A 163 2.28 -15.58 0.72
C ASP A 163 3.75 -15.64 0.24
N GLY A 164 4.14 -16.75 -0.39
CA GLY A 164 5.46 -16.87 -1.02
C GLY A 164 5.67 -15.95 -2.22
N GLN A 165 4.59 -15.43 -2.82
CA GLN A 165 4.67 -14.39 -3.84
C GLN A 165 5.34 -13.14 -3.23
N ARG A 166 4.82 -12.65 -2.09
CA ARG A 166 5.47 -11.56 -1.32
C ARG A 166 6.92 -11.88 -0.98
N ALA A 167 7.23 -13.10 -0.51
CA ALA A 167 8.60 -13.47 -0.17
C ALA A 167 9.55 -13.33 -1.37
N PHE A 168 9.19 -13.83 -2.56
CA PHE A 168 10.03 -13.68 -3.76
C PHE A 168 10.15 -12.22 -4.23
N ILE A 169 9.07 -11.44 -4.14
CA ILE A 169 9.09 -10.01 -4.45
C ILE A 169 10.08 -9.28 -3.53
N GLN A 170 10.03 -9.53 -2.22
CA GLN A 170 10.93 -8.89 -1.27
C GLN A 170 12.39 -9.32 -1.46
N ILE A 171 12.65 -10.57 -1.89
CA ILE A 171 14.01 -11.01 -2.26
C ILE A 171 14.49 -10.26 -3.52
N ALA A 172 13.64 -10.10 -4.53
CA ALA A 172 13.96 -9.33 -5.73
C ALA A 172 14.30 -7.86 -5.37
N ASP A 173 13.45 -7.23 -4.55
CA ASP A 173 13.61 -5.84 -4.10
C ASP A 173 14.87 -5.65 -3.24
N TYR A 174 15.20 -6.62 -2.37
CA TYR A 174 16.39 -6.61 -1.51
C TYR A 174 17.70 -6.85 -2.28
N THR A 175 17.72 -7.86 -3.17
CA THR A 175 18.95 -8.27 -3.89
C THR A 175 19.19 -7.48 -5.17
N GLY A 176 18.16 -6.89 -5.77
CA GLY A 176 18.20 -6.30 -7.11
C GLY A 176 18.27 -7.32 -8.24
N ASP A 177 18.16 -8.63 -7.95
CA ASP A 177 18.13 -9.69 -8.97
C ASP A 177 16.69 -9.90 -9.47
N SER A 178 16.43 -9.49 -10.71
CA SER A 178 15.10 -9.54 -11.31
C SER A 178 14.59 -10.97 -11.58
N SER A 179 15.45 -12.00 -11.53
CA SER A 179 15.01 -13.39 -11.73
C SER A 179 14.06 -13.88 -10.65
N TRP A 180 14.08 -13.26 -9.47
CA TRP A 180 13.11 -13.53 -8.39
C TRP A 180 11.69 -13.05 -8.72
N TYR A 181 11.53 -12.01 -9.53
CA TYR A 181 10.19 -11.63 -10.03
C TYR A 181 9.61 -12.73 -10.91
N GLU A 182 10.40 -13.38 -11.78
CA GLU A 182 9.92 -14.51 -12.59
C GLU A 182 9.39 -15.69 -11.75
N GLU A 183 9.80 -15.83 -10.49
CA GLU A 183 9.30 -16.84 -9.57
C GLU A 183 8.08 -16.33 -8.76
N ALA A 184 8.06 -15.05 -8.38
CA ALA A 184 6.87 -14.41 -7.83
C ALA A 184 5.68 -14.55 -8.79
N ASP A 185 5.87 -14.21 -10.07
CA ASP A 185 4.84 -14.23 -11.11
C ASP A 185 4.28 -15.65 -11.35
N ARG A 186 5.06 -16.71 -11.09
CA ARG A 186 4.59 -18.12 -11.14
C ARG A 186 3.69 -18.46 -9.95
N VAL A 187 4.09 -18.05 -8.75
CA VAL A 187 3.29 -18.24 -7.52
C VAL A 187 1.97 -17.47 -7.62
N GLU A 188 2.04 -16.24 -8.13
CA GLU A 188 0.91 -15.38 -8.44
C GLU A 188 -0.06 -16.02 -9.42
N ALA A 189 0.40 -16.42 -10.61
CA ALA A 189 -0.45 -17.03 -11.64
C ALA A 189 -1.18 -18.29 -11.10
N MET A 190 -0.55 -19.05 -10.22
CA MET A 190 -1.15 -20.19 -9.53
C MET A 190 -2.20 -19.78 -8.49
N TYR A 191 -1.90 -18.80 -7.62
CA TYR A 191 -2.77 -18.40 -6.52
C TYR A 191 -3.93 -17.49 -6.97
N ARG A 192 -3.64 -16.45 -7.77
CA ARG A 192 -4.60 -15.50 -8.35
C ARG A 192 -5.71 -16.20 -9.12
N THR A 193 -5.33 -17.11 -10.02
CA THR A 193 -6.29 -17.92 -10.79
C THR A 193 -7.21 -18.71 -9.86
N ALA A 194 -6.66 -19.34 -8.82
CA ALA A 194 -7.45 -20.11 -7.87
C ALA A 194 -8.42 -19.24 -7.04
N VAL A 195 -8.02 -18.04 -6.63
CA VAL A 195 -8.90 -17.07 -5.95
C VAL A 195 -10.06 -16.68 -6.86
N ILE A 196 -9.77 -16.32 -8.12
CA ILE A 196 -10.77 -15.86 -9.09
C ILE A 196 -11.74 -16.99 -9.49
N GLU A 197 -11.24 -18.18 -9.81
CA GLU A 197 -12.08 -19.32 -10.23
C GLU A 197 -13.00 -19.83 -9.13
N ASN A 198 -12.55 -19.84 -7.87
CA ASN A 198 -13.37 -20.30 -6.74
C ASN A 198 -14.29 -19.19 -6.18
N GLY A 199 -14.01 -17.92 -6.49
CA GLY A 199 -14.77 -16.75 -6.01
C GLY A 199 -14.75 -16.55 -4.48
N SER A 200 -14.00 -17.37 -3.75
CA SER A 200 -13.79 -17.29 -2.30
C SER A 200 -12.64 -18.23 -1.90
N VAL A 201 -12.00 -17.94 -0.76
CA VAL A 201 -11.03 -18.83 -0.11
C VAL A 201 -11.42 -19.04 1.36
N ALA A 202 -10.95 -20.11 1.97
CA ALA A 202 -11.00 -20.22 3.43
C ALA A 202 -10.06 -19.16 4.04
N GLY A 203 -10.42 -18.55 5.17
CA GLY A 203 -9.68 -17.39 5.71
C GLY A 203 -8.21 -17.69 6.02
N TYR A 204 -7.88 -18.90 6.49
CA TYR A 204 -6.51 -19.39 6.66
C TYR A 204 -5.68 -19.51 5.36
N LYS A 205 -6.25 -19.17 4.20
CA LYS A 205 -5.63 -19.11 2.87
C LYS A 205 -5.83 -17.74 2.20
N ASN A 206 -6.20 -16.71 2.96
CA ASN A 206 -6.41 -15.35 2.49
C ASN A 206 -5.07 -14.57 2.59
N PHE A 207 -4.41 -14.38 1.45
CA PHE A 207 -3.09 -13.77 1.33
C PHE A 207 -3.16 -12.73 0.21
N ALA A 208 -3.12 -11.44 0.55
CA ALA A 208 -3.38 -10.37 -0.41
C ALA A 208 -2.15 -9.49 -0.66
N GLU A 209 -1.14 -9.56 0.20
CA GLU A 209 0.01 -8.67 0.23
C GLU A 209 0.92 -8.89 -0.98
N GLY A 210 1.18 -10.15 -1.39
CA GLY A 210 1.90 -10.48 -2.63
C GLY A 210 1.20 -9.95 -3.88
N LEU A 211 -0.11 -10.18 -4.00
CA LEU A 211 -0.94 -9.66 -5.10
C LEU A 211 -0.92 -8.13 -5.14
N ALA A 212 -0.96 -7.46 -3.98
CA ALA A 212 -0.96 -6.00 -3.94
C ALA A 212 0.43 -5.41 -4.24
N LEU A 213 1.52 -6.13 -3.93
CA LEU A 213 2.87 -5.78 -4.37
C LEU A 213 3.09 -6.02 -5.87
N ALA A 214 2.43 -7.01 -6.48
CA ALA A 214 2.42 -7.22 -7.92
C ALA A 214 1.63 -6.13 -8.65
N TYR A 215 0.39 -5.84 -8.22
CA TYR A 215 -0.43 -4.73 -8.71
C TYR A 215 0.33 -3.41 -8.83
N GLU A 216 1.23 -3.09 -7.90
CA GLU A 216 2.06 -1.88 -7.95
C GLU A 216 3.27 -1.94 -8.90
N ARG A 217 3.81 -3.13 -9.19
CA ARG A 217 4.85 -3.32 -10.22
C ARG A 217 4.26 -3.30 -11.64
N GLU A 218 3.03 -3.75 -11.80
CA GLU A 218 2.44 -3.98 -13.11
C GLU A 218 2.05 -2.68 -13.83
N ASP A 219 2.74 -2.42 -14.94
CA ASP A 219 2.38 -1.36 -15.90
C ASP A 219 1.32 -1.82 -16.93
N ASN A 220 0.96 -3.11 -16.94
CA ASN A 220 0.01 -3.70 -17.88
C ASN A 220 -1.41 -3.77 -17.31
N ASP A 221 -2.35 -3.06 -17.94
CA ASP A 221 -3.78 -3.00 -17.54
C ASP A 221 -4.48 -4.37 -17.32
N PRO A 222 -4.24 -5.44 -18.12
CA PRO A 222 -4.96 -6.71 -17.96
C PRO A 222 -4.61 -7.49 -16.69
N GLU A 223 -3.32 -7.65 -16.38
CA GLU A 223 -2.88 -8.39 -15.19
C GLU A 223 -3.21 -7.60 -13.91
N LYS A 224 -2.99 -6.28 -13.96
CA LYS A 224 -3.30 -5.34 -12.88
C LYS A 224 -4.80 -5.36 -12.51
N THR A 225 -5.65 -5.57 -13.52
CA THR A 225 -7.10 -5.79 -13.34
C THR A 225 -7.40 -7.14 -12.66
N LEU A 226 -6.67 -8.20 -12.97
CA LEU A 226 -6.82 -9.52 -12.33
C LEU A 226 -6.35 -9.51 -10.87
N ASP A 227 -5.26 -8.80 -10.56
CA ASP A 227 -4.81 -8.60 -9.18
C ASP A 227 -5.86 -7.86 -8.35
N ALA A 228 -6.36 -6.72 -8.85
CA ALA A 228 -7.44 -5.99 -8.21
C ALA A 228 -8.69 -6.85 -8.03
N GLN A 229 -9.03 -7.69 -9.01
CA GLN A 229 -10.16 -8.62 -8.90
C GLN A 229 -9.94 -9.67 -7.80
N ALA A 230 -8.75 -10.27 -7.71
CA ALA A 230 -8.42 -11.25 -6.69
C ALA A 230 -8.41 -10.61 -5.29
N ILE A 231 -7.78 -9.44 -5.13
CA ILE A 231 -7.77 -8.68 -3.87
C ILE A 231 -9.19 -8.29 -3.45
N ALA A 232 -10.07 -7.89 -4.39
CA ALA A 232 -11.47 -7.61 -4.11
C ALA A 232 -12.23 -8.85 -3.61
N ILE A 233 -11.96 -10.04 -4.17
CA ILE A 233 -12.53 -11.31 -3.68
C ILE A 233 -12.04 -11.62 -2.26
N LEU A 234 -10.74 -11.46 -2.01
CA LEU A 234 -10.10 -11.72 -0.71
C LEU A 234 -10.58 -10.76 0.40
N ALA A 235 -10.76 -9.49 0.09
CA ALA A 235 -11.35 -8.49 1.00
C ALA A 235 -12.87 -8.65 1.15
N GLY A 236 -13.53 -9.20 0.12
CA GLY A 236 -14.95 -9.52 0.09
C GLY A 236 -15.34 -10.80 0.83
N VAL A 237 -14.39 -11.61 1.29
CA VAL A 237 -14.65 -12.75 2.19
C VAL A 237 -15.37 -12.24 3.43
N GLY A 238 -16.63 -12.64 3.60
CA GLY A 238 -17.48 -12.19 4.71
C GLY A 238 -16.93 -12.63 6.08
N PRO A 239 -17.49 -12.11 7.19
CA PRO A 239 -17.09 -12.51 8.53
C PRO A 239 -16.98 -14.03 8.66
N TYR A 240 -15.77 -14.49 9.00
CA TYR A 240 -15.63 -15.73 9.73
C TYR A 240 -16.32 -15.58 11.09
N TRP A 241 -16.68 -16.69 11.72
CA TRP A 241 -17.22 -16.67 13.08
C TRP A 241 -16.16 -16.04 14.01
N VAL A 242 -16.38 -14.78 14.40
CA VAL A 242 -15.49 -14.06 15.30
C VAL A 242 -15.90 -14.40 16.73
N GLU A 243 -15.27 -15.42 17.29
CA GLU A 243 -15.25 -15.59 18.74
C GLU A 243 -13.99 -14.90 19.27
N VAL A 244 -14.15 -13.80 20.01
CA VAL A 244 -13.04 -12.98 20.54
C VAL A 244 -12.23 -13.72 21.62
N THR A 245 -12.71 -14.89 22.06
CA THR A 245 -12.01 -15.80 22.97
C THR A 245 -11.37 -17.00 22.26
N ASP A 246 -11.69 -17.27 20.98
CA ASP A 246 -11.17 -18.46 20.27
C ASP A 246 -9.86 -18.17 19.54
N VAL A 247 -8.90 -19.06 19.74
CA VAL A 247 -7.53 -18.90 19.23
C VAL A 247 -7.48 -19.03 17.70
N TYR A 248 -8.47 -19.67 17.06
CA TYR A 248 -8.52 -19.72 15.60
C TYR A 248 -9.03 -18.42 14.99
N SER A 249 -9.96 -17.71 15.65
CA SER A 249 -10.51 -16.46 15.16
C SER A 249 -9.46 -15.35 15.01
N ILE A 250 -8.40 -15.31 15.84
CA ILE A 250 -7.33 -14.30 15.68
C ILE A 250 -6.63 -14.42 14.32
N ARG A 251 -6.36 -15.65 13.84
CA ARG A 251 -5.71 -15.90 12.55
C ARG A 251 -6.61 -15.46 11.40
N GLU A 252 -7.87 -15.86 11.44
CA GLU A 252 -8.84 -15.48 10.40
C GLU A 252 -9.05 -13.95 10.37
N CYS A 253 -9.13 -13.30 11.54
CA CYS A 253 -9.22 -11.84 11.64
C CYS A 253 -7.98 -11.14 11.09
N SER A 254 -6.78 -11.64 11.41
CA SER A 254 -5.50 -11.08 10.93
C SER A 254 -5.45 -11.00 9.41
N TYR A 255 -5.73 -12.12 8.73
CA TYR A 255 -5.76 -12.16 7.27
C TYR A 255 -6.91 -11.32 6.68
N ASN A 256 -8.07 -11.25 7.35
CA ASN A 256 -9.19 -10.41 6.93
C ASN A 256 -8.96 -8.90 7.10
N VAL A 257 -8.08 -8.50 8.05
CA VAL A 257 -7.59 -7.13 8.20
C VAL A 257 -6.59 -6.81 7.09
N ASN A 258 -5.57 -7.66 6.89
CA ASN A 258 -4.58 -7.47 5.83
C ASN A 258 -5.23 -7.35 4.44
N SER A 259 -6.10 -8.28 4.04
CA SER A 259 -6.72 -8.24 2.70
C SER A 259 -7.56 -6.98 2.46
N ARG A 260 -8.24 -6.48 3.49
CA ARG A 260 -9.00 -5.23 3.44
C ARG A 260 -8.11 -3.99 3.39
N ILE A 261 -7.01 -3.98 4.14
CA ILE A 261 -6.00 -2.92 4.04
C ILE A 261 -5.38 -2.92 2.65
N MET A 262 -4.97 -4.08 2.11
CA MET A 262 -4.42 -4.19 0.75
C MET A 262 -5.41 -3.66 -0.29
N ALA A 263 -6.69 -4.02 -0.19
CA ALA A 263 -7.75 -3.49 -1.06
C ALA A 263 -7.87 -1.96 -0.98
N LYS A 264 -7.90 -1.38 0.23
CA LYS A 264 -7.90 0.08 0.43
C LYS A 264 -6.66 0.75 -0.15
N ARG A 265 -5.49 0.15 0.07
CA ARG A 265 -4.20 0.64 -0.44
C ARG A 265 -4.27 0.73 -1.97
N ILE A 266 -4.71 -0.32 -2.67
CA ILE A 266 -4.88 -0.28 -4.14
C ILE A 266 -6.14 0.49 -4.64
N GLY A 267 -6.75 1.32 -3.78
CA GLY A 267 -7.87 2.21 -4.16
C GLY A 267 -9.24 1.55 -4.30
N LEU A 268 -9.41 0.30 -3.87
CA LEU A 268 -10.71 -0.38 -3.93
C LEU A 268 -11.65 0.09 -2.82
N SER A 269 -12.90 0.36 -3.19
CA SER A 269 -13.97 0.60 -2.21
C SER A 269 -14.39 -0.72 -1.55
N ILE A 270 -14.25 -0.79 -0.23
CA ILE A 270 -14.63 -1.95 0.59
C ILE A 270 -15.49 -1.52 1.78
N ASP A 271 -16.06 -2.49 2.49
CA ASP A 271 -16.86 -2.27 3.70
C ASP A 271 -15.99 -2.02 4.94
N ASP A 272 -15.96 -0.75 5.38
CA ASP A 272 -15.23 -0.28 6.55
C ASP A 272 -15.73 -0.90 7.86
N VAL A 273 -17.03 -1.20 7.98
CA VAL A 273 -17.61 -1.75 9.22
C VAL A 273 -17.00 -3.12 9.54
N ASN A 274 -16.73 -3.92 8.50
CA ASN A 274 -16.06 -5.20 8.66
C ASN A 274 -14.56 -5.05 8.98
N LEU A 275 -13.88 -3.99 8.50
CA LEU A 275 -12.47 -3.74 8.82
C LEU A 275 -12.31 -3.33 10.28
N SER A 276 -13.02 -2.28 10.73
CA SER A 276 -13.01 -1.83 12.13
C SER A 276 -13.33 -3.00 13.07
N ARG A 277 -14.42 -3.74 12.81
CA ARG A 277 -14.77 -4.91 13.65
C ARG A 277 -13.61 -5.90 13.80
N HIS A 278 -12.90 -6.25 12.72
CA HIS A 278 -11.81 -7.21 12.84
C HIS A 278 -10.60 -6.62 13.57
N VAL A 279 -10.26 -5.34 13.37
CA VAL A 279 -9.23 -4.63 14.15
C VAL A 279 -9.58 -4.63 15.64
N ASP A 280 -10.78 -4.17 15.99
CA ASP A 280 -11.26 -4.08 17.38
C ASP A 280 -11.37 -5.47 18.04
N SER A 281 -11.67 -6.51 17.25
CA SER A 281 -11.66 -7.90 17.71
C SER A 281 -10.23 -8.41 17.97
N LEU A 282 -9.24 -8.06 17.13
CA LEU A 282 -7.84 -8.40 17.38
C LEU A 282 -7.32 -7.69 18.63
N LEU A 283 -7.60 -6.39 18.79
CA LEU A 283 -7.24 -5.64 19.99
C LEU A 283 -7.90 -6.24 21.25
N GLY A 284 -9.20 -6.56 21.17
CA GLY A 284 -9.94 -7.24 22.23
C GLY A 284 -9.44 -8.66 22.55
N MET A 285 -8.90 -9.41 21.58
CA MET A 285 -8.24 -10.70 21.80
C MET A 285 -6.92 -10.51 22.57
N LEU A 286 -6.05 -9.61 22.11
CA LEU A 286 -4.77 -9.33 22.78
C LEU A 286 -5.00 -8.85 24.22
N ASP A 287 -5.99 -7.98 24.43
CA ASP A 287 -6.40 -7.51 25.74
C ASP A 287 -6.79 -8.65 26.68
N GLN A 288 -7.77 -9.45 26.24
CA GLN A 288 -8.30 -10.55 27.02
C GLN A 288 -7.22 -11.59 27.34
N TRP A 289 -6.33 -11.88 26.40
CA TRP A 289 -5.31 -12.91 26.58
C TRP A 289 -4.18 -12.47 27.52
N PHE A 290 -3.71 -11.23 27.39
CA PHE A 290 -2.46 -10.80 28.01
C PHE A 290 -2.64 -9.84 29.20
N ARG A 291 -3.76 -9.11 29.28
CA ARG A 291 -4.04 -8.18 30.39
C ARG A 291 -5.06 -8.71 31.39
N THR A 292 -6.17 -9.29 30.94
CA THR A 292 -7.19 -9.87 31.85
C THR A 292 -6.98 -11.36 32.15
N GLY A 293 -6.18 -12.07 31.35
CA GLY A 293 -5.89 -13.50 31.50
C GLY A 293 -7.06 -14.42 31.11
N THR A 294 -8.04 -13.91 30.36
CA THR A 294 -9.18 -14.67 29.85
C THR A 294 -8.97 -15.08 28.39
N MET A 295 -8.84 -16.38 28.15
CA MET A 295 -8.93 -17.00 26.82
C MET A 295 -9.86 -18.20 26.92
N GLU A 296 -10.43 -18.73 25.83
CA GLU A 296 -11.22 -19.98 25.88
C GLU A 296 -11.47 -20.58 24.47
N THR A 297 -10.81 -21.69 24.13
CA THR A 297 -11.16 -22.44 22.91
C THR A 297 -12.18 -23.54 23.21
N SER A 298 -12.86 -24.03 22.18
CA SER A 298 -13.74 -25.22 22.26
C SER A 298 -13.03 -26.51 22.72
N SER A 299 -11.69 -26.53 22.72
CA SER A 299 -10.83 -27.64 23.14
C SER A 299 -10.12 -27.40 24.49
N GLY A 300 -10.48 -26.33 25.21
CA GLY A 300 -9.83 -25.89 26.44
C GLY A 300 -9.05 -24.59 26.29
N TYR A 301 -8.32 -24.21 27.34
CA TYR A 301 -7.60 -22.94 27.38
C TYR A 301 -6.19 -23.09 26.78
N PHE A 302 -5.92 -22.52 25.61
CA PHE A 302 -4.55 -22.48 25.06
C PHE A 302 -4.29 -21.32 24.09
N LEU A 303 -3.00 -20.96 23.96
CA LEU A 303 -2.45 -19.95 23.05
C LEU A 303 -1.43 -20.58 22.08
N GLN A 304 -1.31 -20.06 20.86
CA GLN A 304 -0.18 -20.32 19.96
C GLN A 304 0.53 -18.98 19.61
N PRO A 305 1.81 -18.77 19.99
CA PRO A 305 2.52 -17.49 19.80
C PRO A 305 2.57 -16.98 18.35
N TYR A 306 2.65 -17.87 17.36
CA TYR A 306 2.69 -17.45 15.94
C TYR A 306 1.43 -16.72 15.49
N MET A 307 0.29 -16.99 16.14
CA MET A 307 -0.97 -16.31 15.87
C MET A 307 -0.94 -14.86 16.39
N VAL A 308 -0.14 -14.58 17.42
CA VAL A 308 0.17 -13.22 17.87
C VAL A 308 1.07 -12.53 16.84
N GLY A 309 2.02 -13.24 16.22
CA GLY A 309 2.81 -12.74 15.09
C GLY A 309 1.92 -12.26 13.93
N LEU A 310 0.97 -13.10 13.49
CA LEU A 310 -0.01 -12.75 12.45
C LEU A 310 -0.89 -11.55 12.85
N ALA A 311 -1.35 -11.49 14.11
CA ALA A 311 -2.13 -10.36 14.62
C ALA A 311 -1.29 -9.07 14.67
N SER A 312 -0.01 -9.19 15.01
CA SER A 312 0.93 -8.07 15.03
C SER A 312 1.12 -7.50 13.64
N GLU A 313 1.36 -8.35 12.64
CA GLU A 313 1.45 -7.94 11.23
C GLU A 313 0.20 -7.17 10.77
N ALA A 314 -0.98 -7.71 11.09
CA ALA A 314 -2.26 -7.10 10.72
C ALA A 314 -2.51 -5.75 11.41
N LEU A 315 -2.22 -5.65 12.70
CA LEU A 315 -2.38 -4.41 13.47
C LEU A 315 -1.31 -3.36 13.10
N ILE A 316 -0.07 -3.76 12.82
CA ILE A 316 0.98 -2.88 12.31
C ILE A 316 0.59 -2.32 10.94
N ASN A 317 0.14 -3.17 10.02
CA ASN A 317 -0.37 -2.73 8.71
C ASN A 317 -1.55 -1.74 8.83
N TRP A 318 -2.41 -1.93 9.83
CA TRP A 318 -3.51 -1.02 10.15
C TRP A 318 -2.98 0.31 10.69
N TYR A 319 -2.11 0.28 11.70
CA TYR A 319 -1.53 1.47 12.30
C TYR A 319 -0.77 2.32 11.27
N GLU A 320 0.10 1.71 10.47
CA GLU A 320 0.83 2.39 9.40
C GLU A 320 -0.12 2.93 8.32
N TYR A 321 -1.22 2.23 8.01
CA TYR A 321 -2.29 2.77 7.15
C TYR A 321 -2.97 4.00 7.79
N THR A 322 -3.26 3.99 9.09
CA THR A 322 -3.86 5.15 9.79
C THR A 322 -2.93 6.36 9.80
N ILE A 323 -1.61 6.16 9.93
CA ILE A 323 -0.59 7.22 9.77
C ILE A 323 -0.60 7.78 8.34
N ALA A 324 -0.65 6.91 7.32
CA ALA A 324 -0.74 7.34 5.92
C ALA A 324 -2.01 8.15 5.63
N GLN A 325 -3.15 7.77 6.22
CA GLN A 325 -4.40 8.52 6.10
C GLN A 325 -4.34 9.85 6.87
N HIS A 326 -3.79 9.89 8.10
CA HIS A 326 -3.58 11.13 8.85
C HIS A 326 -2.67 12.13 8.10
N ALA A 327 -1.67 11.61 7.39
CA ALA A 327 -0.81 12.42 6.53
C ALA A 327 -1.52 12.97 5.27
N LEU A 328 -2.62 12.36 4.84
CA LEU A 328 -3.47 12.85 3.74
C LEU A 328 -4.54 13.83 4.23
N ASP A 329 -5.19 13.50 5.34
CA ASP A 329 -6.23 14.28 6.01
C ASP A 329 -5.96 14.29 7.52
N SER A 330 -5.63 15.46 8.07
CA SER A 330 -5.30 15.60 9.49
C SER A 330 -6.47 15.37 10.44
N GLU A 331 -7.70 15.32 9.93
CA GLU A 331 -8.90 14.93 10.70
C GLU A 331 -9.08 13.40 10.78
N PHE A 332 -8.25 12.61 10.08
CA PHE A 332 -8.23 11.16 10.22
C PHE A 332 -7.35 10.75 11.41
N ASP A 333 -7.93 10.17 12.45
CA ASP A 333 -7.19 9.77 13.66
C ASP A 333 -6.25 8.58 13.44
N VAL A 334 -5.05 8.66 14.04
CA VAL A 334 -4.10 7.55 14.13
C VAL A 334 -4.53 6.60 15.24
N ASP A 335 -4.59 5.28 14.97
CA ASP A 335 -5.07 4.31 15.96
C ASP A 335 -4.01 3.97 17.02
N THR A 336 -3.89 4.86 18.01
CA THR A 336 -2.93 4.78 19.14
C THR A 336 -3.10 3.54 20.02
N ARG A 337 -4.22 2.80 19.90
CA ARG A 337 -4.43 1.54 20.63
C ARG A 337 -3.49 0.44 20.16
N VAL A 338 -3.08 0.43 18.89
CA VAL A 338 -2.21 -0.62 18.34
C VAL A 338 -0.86 -0.71 19.09
N PRO A 339 -0.05 0.37 19.20
CA PRO A 339 1.15 0.36 20.04
C PRO A 339 0.90 -0.18 21.45
N HIS A 340 -0.18 0.23 22.11
CA HIS A 340 -0.49 -0.17 23.47
C HIS A 340 -0.71 -1.68 23.62
N TYR A 341 -1.63 -2.27 22.86
CA TYR A 341 -1.96 -3.69 22.97
C TYR A 341 -0.85 -4.61 22.43
N LEU A 342 -0.09 -4.17 21.42
CA LEU A 342 1.10 -4.91 20.96
C LEU A 342 2.23 -4.87 21.99
N THR A 343 2.39 -3.77 22.74
CA THR A 343 3.36 -3.70 23.85
C THR A 343 3.02 -4.71 24.94
N ILE A 344 1.76 -4.77 25.38
CA ILE A 344 1.28 -5.74 26.37
C ILE A 344 1.53 -7.19 25.89
N ALA A 345 1.22 -7.48 24.61
CA ALA A 345 1.47 -8.80 24.04
C ALA A 345 2.97 -9.14 23.96
N GLY A 346 3.81 -8.19 23.54
CA GLY A 346 5.26 -8.35 23.48
C GLY A 346 5.88 -8.62 24.84
N ASP A 347 5.55 -7.81 25.83
CA ASP A 347 5.98 -7.94 27.24
C ASP A 347 5.63 -9.32 27.80
N TRP A 348 4.41 -9.80 27.53
CA TRP A 348 3.98 -11.11 27.97
C TRP A 348 4.75 -12.23 27.28
N LEU A 349 4.94 -12.16 25.94
CA LEU A 349 5.64 -13.17 25.14
C LEU A 349 7.10 -13.34 25.55
N MET A 350 7.81 -12.23 25.79
CA MET A 350 9.19 -12.24 26.29
C MET A 350 9.28 -12.35 27.83
N GLY A 351 8.15 -12.43 28.52
CA GLY A 351 8.06 -12.46 29.97
C GLY A 351 8.34 -13.82 30.61
N LYS A 352 8.29 -13.82 31.94
CA LYS A 352 8.40 -15.03 32.78
C LYS A 352 7.27 -15.12 33.80
N THR A 353 6.85 -16.34 34.09
CA THR A 353 5.99 -16.68 35.22
C THR A 353 6.81 -17.50 36.21
N GLY A 354 7.24 -16.87 37.30
CA GLY A 354 8.27 -17.43 38.19
C GLY A 354 9.62 -17.54 37.48
N GLU A 355 10.21 -18.73 37.44
CA GLU A 355 11.49 -18.96 36.76
C GLU A 355 11.35 -19.32 35.26
N GLN A 356 10.14 -19.75 34.85
CA GLN A 356 9.83 -20.26 33.52
C GLN A 356 9.46 -19.14 32.54
N TRP A 357 9.91 -19.25 31.29
CA TRP A 357 9.53 -18.35 30.20
C TRP A 357 8.09 -18.60 29.74
N ASN A 358 7.36 -17.53 29.42
CA ASN A 358 5.96 -17.61 29.02
C ASN A 358 5.79 -18.25 27.63
N ALA A 359 6.56 -17.80 26.63
CA ALA A 359 6.36 -18.22 25.23
C ALA A 359 7.63 -18.65 24.46
N TRP A 360 8.79 -18.01 24.68
CA TRP A 360 10.04 -18.36 23.98
C TRP A 360 11.09 -18.88 24.96
N ASN A 361 11.75 -19.99 24.61
CA ASN A 361 12.78 -20.58 25.47
C ASN A 361 14.18 -20.43 24.84
N PRO A 362 15.08 -19.61 25.43
CA PRO A 362 16.44 -19.39 24.94
C PRO A 362 17.34 -20.64 25.03
N GLU A 363 17.00 -21.66 25.82
CA GLU A 363 17.77 -22.90 25.88
C GLU A 363 17.65 -23.71 24.56
N TYR A 364 16.48 -23.65 23.93
CA TYR A 364 16.16 -24.38 22.69
C TYR A 364 16.00 -23.46 21.46
N GLY A 365 16.02 -22.14 21.66
CA GLY A 365 15.86 -21.13 20.61
C GLY A 365 14.50 -21.17 19.90
N CYS A 366 13.44 -21.64 20.57
CA CYS A 366 12.15 -21.93 19.94
C CYS A 366 10.95 -21.41 20.76
N TRP A 367 9.81 -21.29 20.07
CA TRP A 367 8.54 -20.87 20.66
C TRP A 367 7.72 -22.08 21.09
N ASN A 368 6.98 -21.93 22.19
CA ASN A 368 5.98 -22.89 22.63
C ASN A 368 4.86 -23.00 21.58
N TYR A 369 4.77 -24.06 20.78
CA TYR A 369 3.72 -24.14 19.74
C TYR A 369 2.30 -24.16 20.32
N LYS A 370 2.13 -24.67 21.56
CA LYS A 370 0.88 -24.60 22.33
C LYS A 370 1.17 -24.36 23.81
N ILE A 371 0.65 -23.27 24.35
CA ILE A 371 0.72 -22.92 25.78
C ILE A 371 -0.66 -23.19 26.38
N TRP A 372 -0.78 -24.16 27.28
CA TRP A 372 -2.05 -24.50 27.93
C TRP A 372 -2.24 -23.72 29.24
N TYR A 373 -3.50 -23.48 29.61
CA TYR A 373 -3.89 -22.83 30.84
C TYR A 373 -4.88 -23.73 31.61
N THR A 374 -4.90 -23.59 32.93
CA THR A 374 -5.86 -24.28 33.80
C THR A 374 -6.52 -23.27 34.72
N SER A 375 -7.80 -22.99 34.47
CA SER A 375 -8.70 -22.22 35.36
C SER A 375 -8.08 -20.94 35.95
N GLY A 376 -7.64 -20.02 35.10
CA GLY A 376 -7.08 -18.73 35.50
C GLY A 376 -5.58 -18.72 35.83
N GLU A 377 -4.91 -19.88 35.80
CA GLU A 377 -3.45 -19.98 35.92
C GLU A 377 -2.81 -20.50 34.63
N VAL A 378 -1.67 -19.90 34.23
CA VAL A 378 -0.88 -20.36 33.08
C VAL A 378 -0.22 -21.70 33.43
N ASN A 379 -0.51 -22.77 32.69
CA ASN A 379 0.04 -24.09 32.97
C ASN A 379 1.33 -24.33 32.16
N VAL A 380 2.33 -23.50 32.43
CA VAL A 380 3.69 -23.62 31.86
C VAL A 380 4.39 -24.94 32.26
N SER A 381 3.91 -25.63 33.29
CA SER A 381 4.48 -26.89 33.78
C SER A 381 4.09 -28.15 33.00
N ASN A 382 3.06 -28.09 32.15
CA ASN A 382 2.71 -29.16 31.20
C ASN A 382 3.19 -28.89 29.77
N ILE A 383 4.14 -27.95 29.60
CA ILE A 383 4.75 -27.66 28.30
C ILE A 383 5.86 -28.69 28.05
N ASP A 384 5.55 -29.66 27.19
CA ASP A 384 6.51 -30.59 26.61
C ASP A 384 7.42 -29.82 25.61
N PHE A 385 8.47 -29.18 26.14
CA PHE A 385 9.63 -28.71 25.36
C PHE A 385 10.41 -29.92 24.81
N VAL A 386 9.81 -30.68 23.89
CA VAL A 386 10.49 -31.82 23.28
C VAL A 386 11.41 -31.33 22.19
N GLU A 387 12.65 -31.83 22.15
CA GLU A 387 13.61 -31.62 21.04
C GLU A 387 13.08 -32.01 19.65
N SER A 388 11.92 -32.67 19.58
CA SER A 388 11.42 -33.47 18.45
C SER A 388 10.25 -32.89 17.66
N HIS A 389 9.82 -31.65 17.89
CA HIS A 389 8.81 -31.01 17.04
C HIS A 389 9.46 -29.91 16.20
N ASP A 390 9.76 -30.23 14.95
CA ASP A 390 10.33 -29.29 13.98
C ASP A 390 9.42 -28.05 13.79
N TYR A 391 8.10 -28.21 13.96
CA TYR A 391 7.10 -27.14 13.87
C TYR A 391 7.28 -25.99 14.88
N ASP A 392 7.82 -26.24 16.07
CA ASP A 392 7.99 -25.24 17.14
C ASP A 392 9.16 -24.27 16.85
N ARG A 393 10.10 -24.71 16.01
CA ARG A 393 11.31 -24.00 15.59
C ARG A 393 11.03 -23.04 14.43
N LEU A 394 10.21 -23.48 13.47
CA LEU A 394 9.89 -22.82 12.19
C LEU A 394 9.04 -21.53 12.31
N LEU A 395 8.89 -20.98 13.51
CA LEU A 395 7.98 -19.86 13.82
C LEU A 395 8.72 -18.59 14.29
N ASN A 396 10.04 -18.68 14.53
CA ASN A 396 10.84 -17.54 14.99
C ASN A 396 10.67 -16.32 14.07
N GLN A 397 10.85 -16.50 12.76
CA GLN A 397 10.77 -15.39 11.80
C GLN A 397 9.35 -14.87 11.54
N LEU A 398 8.33 -15.61 11.96
CA LEU A 398 6.94 -15.17 11.90
C LEU A 398 6.56 -14.29 13.11
N ILE A 399 7.35 -14.28 14.19
CA ILE A 399 7.06 -13.56 15.43
C ILE A 399 8.07 -12.44 15.71
N THR A 400 9.35 -12.62 15.35
CA THR A 400 10.41 -11.62 15.57
C THR A 400 10.12 -10.22 15.03
N PRO A 401 9.40 -10.01 13.90
CA PRO A 401 9.05 -8.66 13.44
C PRO A 401 8.29 -7.82 14.47
N LEU A 402 7.42 -8.41 15.31
CA LEU A 402 6.79 -7.71 16.44
C LEU A 402 7.83 -7.00 17.33
N PHE A 403 8.94 -7.67 17.64
CA PHE A 403 9.98 -7.12 18.51
C PHE A 403 10.87 -6.08 17.82
N GLY A 404 11.03 -6.19 16.50
CA GLY A 404 11.68 -5.14 15.69
C GLY A 404 10.83 -3.87 15.64
N TRP A 405 9.51 -4.03 15.50
CA TRP A 405 8.56 -2.94 15.53
C TRP A 405 8.40 -2.33 16.93
N LEU A 406 8.26 -3.14 17.97
CA LEU A 406 8.20 -2.67 19.36
C LEU A 406 9.49 -2.00 19.80
N TYR A 407 10.65 -2.45 19.33
CA TYR A 407 11.86 -1.66 19.43
C TYR A 407 11.59 -0.29 18.79
N LYS A 408 11.40 -0.23 17.46
CA LYS A 408 11.17 0.98 16.62
C LYS A 408 10.10 1.96 17.14
N VAL A 409 9.11 1.52 17.91
CA VAL A 409 8.12 2.41 18.54
C VAL A 409 8.63 3.04 19.85
N HIS A 410 9.43 2.30 20.64
CA HIS A 410 9.69 2.65 22.05
C HIS A 410 10.97 3.44 22.32
N GLY A 411 12.10 3.03 21.74
CA GLY A 411 13.39 3.69 21.98
C GLY A 411 14.58 2.77 22.06
N GLU A 412 15.79 3.34 22.02
CA GLU A 412 16.93 2.73 22.72
C GLU A 412 16.61 2.70 24.21
N THR A 413 16.19 3.85 24.75
CA THR A 413 15.86 4.04 26.17
C THR A 413 14.79 3.07 26.67
N ASN A 414 13.76 2.81 25.87
CA ASN A 414 12.58 2.06 26.30
C ASN A 414 12.40 0.70 25.60
N GLY A 415 12.98 0.51 24.43
CA GLY A 415 12.81 -0.68 23.59
C GLY A 415 14.05 -1.57 23.48
N ALA A 416 15.18 -1.25 24.14
CA ALA A 416 16.37 -2.12 24.15
C ALA A 416 16.07 -3.56 24.59
N ALA A 417 15.08 -3.74 25.47
CA ALA A 417 14.48 -5.04 25.80
C ALA A 417 14.02 -5.80 24.55
N TYR A 418 13.10 -5.21 23.78
CA TYR A 418 12.54 -5.81 22.56
C TYR A 418 13.59 -6.07 21.50
N ARG A 419 14.52 -5.11 21.25
CA ARG A 419 15.66 -5.35 20.35
C ARG A 419 16.35 -6.64 20.73
N THR A 420 16.83 -6.72 21.97
CA THR A 420 17.86 -7.72 22.26
C THR A 420 17.25 -9.10 22.54
N PHE A 421 15.96 -9.16 22.90
CA PHE A 421 15.16 -10.39 22.78
C PHE A 421 14.93 -10.79 21.32
N GLY A 422 14.48 -9.84 20.48
CA GLY A 422 14.20 -10.06 19.07
C GLY A 422 15.44 -10.53 18.29
N ASP A 423 16.59 -9.89 18.54
CA ASP A 423 17.87 -10.15 17.88
C ASP A 423 18.31 -11.60 18.16
N ALA A 424 18.12 -12.08 19.39
CA ALA A 424 18.38 -13.46 19.77
C ALA A 424 17.41 -14.43 19.08
N ALA A 425 16.10 -14.21 19.19
CA ALA A 425 15.09 -15.07 18.57
C ALA A 425 15.21 -15.11 17.03
N PHE A 426 15.57 -14.00 16.40
CA PHE A 426 15.85 -13.88 14.97
C PHE A 426 17.07 -14.70 14.59
N THR A 427 18.19 -14.53 15.30
CA THR A 427 19.45 -15.27 15.04
C THR A 427 19.25 -16.78 15.17
N TYR A 428 18.48 -17.24 16.17
CA TYR A 428 18.08 -18.65 16.27
C TYR A 428 17.19 -19.09 15.10
N GLY A 429 16.21 -18.29 14.69
CA GLY A 429 15.36 -18.57 13.53
C GLY A 429 16.13 -18.70 12.21
N VAL A 430 17.18 -17.90 12.02
CA VAL A 430 18.10 -17.99 10.86
C VAL A 430 18.87 -19.32 10.87
N SER A 431 19.22 -19.87 12.04
CA SER A 431 20.05 -21.08 12.10
C SER A 431 19.37 -22.40 11.68
N MET A 432 18.09 -22.36 11.27
CA MET A 432 17.22 -23.54 11.12
C MET A 432 17.01 -23.91 9.65
N ASP A 433 17.39 -25.13 9.24
CA ASP A 433 17.16 -25.62 7.88
C ASP A 433 15.66 -25.77 7.55
N TYR A 434 15.25 -25.34 6.35
CA TYR A 434 13.87 -25.48 5.86
C TYR A 434 13.80 -26.58 4.81
N SER A 435 12.73 -27.37 4.87
CA SER A 435 12.51 -28.59 4.11
C SER A 435 11.37 -28.51 3.09
N GLN A 436 10.51 -27.49 3.20
CA GLN A 436 9.30 -27.30 2.39
C GLN A 436 9.10 -25.84 1.98
N GLY A 437 8.48 -25.59 0.82
CA GLY A 437 8.19 -24.23 0.35
C GLY A 437 7.27 -23.44 1.28
N LYS A 438 6.32 -24.12 1.96
CA LYS A 438 5.51 -23.53 3.06
C LYS A 438 6.37 -22.90 4.17
N GLU A 439 7.46 -23.57 4.56
CA GLU A 439 8.33 -23.15 5.66
C GLU A 439 9.14 -21.91 5.26
N PHE A 440 9.64 -21.89 4.02
CA PHE A 440 10.26 -20.71 3.41
C PHE A 440 9.31 -19.51 3.44
N SER A 441 8.11 -19.62 2.86
CA SER A 441 7.17 -18.49 2.79
C SER A 441 6.76 -18.01 4.19
N GLN A 442 6.52 -18.94 5.11
CA GLN A 442 6.19 -18.62 6.51
C GLN A 442 7.28 -17.78 7.20
N ASN A 443 8.54 -18.07 6.93
CA ASN A 443 9.67 -17.40 7.60
C ASN A 443 10.15 -16.15 6.84
N TYR A 444 9.95 -16.05 5.53
CA TYR A 444 10.44 -14.92 4.73
C TYR A 444 9.37 -13.90 4.30
N ARG A 445 8.06 -14.16 4.48
CA ARG A 445 6.98 -13.21 4.14
C ARG A 445 7.14 -11.80 4.73
N TRP A 446 7.76 -11.67 5.90
CA TRP A 446 7.90 -10.38 6.61
C TRP A 446 9.13 -10.25 7.52
N SER A 447 10.07 -11.21 7.48
CA SER A 447 11.34 -11.06 8.22
C SER A 447 12.30 -10.04 7.62
N VAL A 448 12.06 -9.66 6.35
CA VAL A 448 12.70 -8.52 5.68
C VAL A 448 12.41 -7.21 6.44
N ASP A 449 11.18 -7.05 6.93
CA ASP A 449 10.75 -5.84 7.65
C ASP A 449 11.50 -5.71 8.99
N TYR A 450 11.74 -6.85 9.68
CA TYR A 450 12.61 -6.90 10.85
C TYR A 450 14.05 -6.46 10.52
N VAL A 451 14.65 -7.00 9.46
CA VAL A 451 16.01 -6.64 9.04
C VAL A 451 16.12 -5.14 8.71
N GLN A 452 15.13 -4.58 8.01
CA GLN A 452 15.08 -3.14 7.70
C GLN A 452 15.02 -2.28 8.97
N TRP A 453 14.12 -2.60 9.92
CA TRP A 453 14.05 -1.89 11.21
C TRP A 453 15.26 -2.10 12.11
N ARG A 454 16.12 -3.10 11.83
CA ARG A 454 17.36 -3.32 12.57
C ARG A 454 18.59 -2.66 11.92
N LEU A 455 18.64 -2.57 10.59
CA LEU A 455 19.69 -1.87 9.83
C LEU A 455 19.55 -0.35 9.89
N ASN A 456 18.33 0.15 9.71
CA ASN A 456 18.04 1.58 9.83
C ASN A 456 18.01 1.92 11.33
N ASN A 457 19.04 2.61 11.83
CA ASN A 457 19.19 2.93 13.26
C ASN A 457 18.00 3.78 13.76
N PRO A 458 17.04 3.23 14.53
CA PRO A 458 15.80 3.95 14.80
C PRO A 458 15.96 5.07 15.86
N TRP A 459 17.17 5.23 16.45
CA TRP A 459 17.43 6.10 17.62
C TRP A 459 18.56 7.11 17.43
N ALA A 460 18.95 7.39 16.19
CA ALA A 460 18.98 8.81 15.88
C ALA A 460 17.52 9.26 16.05
N ASN A 461 17.26 10.21 16.94
CA ASN A 461 15.91 10.73 17.18
C ASN A 461 15.31 11.07 15.81
N ASP A 462 14.35 10.27 15.37
CA ASP A 462 13.84 10.33 14.01
C ASP A 462 12.81 11.46 13.93
N ASP A 463 13.33 12.67 13.99
CA ASP A 463 12.63 13.94 13.86
C ASP A 463 12.80 14.51 12.43
N ALA A 464 13.28 13.68 11.48
CA ALA A 464 13.65 14.08 10.13
C ALA A 464 12.79 13.33 9.10
N GLY A 465 12.14 14.06 8.20
CA GLY A 465 11.38 13.43 7.11
C GLY A 465 12.30 12.83 6.03
N PRO A 466 11.86 11.77 5.32
CA PRO A 466 12.65 11.06 4.30
C PRO A 466 13.30 11.96 3.24
N VAL A 467 14.53 11.65 2.83
CA VAL A 467 15.27 12.43 1.82
C VAL A 467 14.88 12.01 0.41
N ILE A 468 14.04 12.82 -0.22
CA ILE A 468 13.58 12.61 -1.60
C ILE A 468 14.72 12.84 -2.61
N SER A 469 14.91 11.87 -3.52
CA SER A 469 15.95 11.89 -4.56
C SER A 469 15.46 11.26 -5.88
N ASN A 470 16.22 11.40 -6.96
CA ASN A 470 15.99 10.74 -8.26
C ASN A 470 14.58 10.94 -8.86
N ILE A 471 14.02 12.15 -8.74
CA ILE A 471 12.69 12.48 -9.27
C ILE A 471 12.69 12.45 -10.80
N SER A 472 11.92 11.55 -11.41
CA SER A 472 11.67 11.44 -12.86
C SER A 472 10.18 11.55 -13.20
N ARG A 473 9.91 11.82 -14.48
CA ARG A 473 8.57 11.89 -15.09
C ARG A 473 8.58 11.08 -16.37
N ASP A 474 7.76 10.03 -16.43
CA ASP A 474 7.67 9.16 -17.59
C ASP A 474 6.26 9.35 -18.20
N ILE A 475 6.20 9.94 -19.40
CA ILE A 475 4.94 10.24 -20.10
C ILE A 475 4.30 8.93 -20.54
N LEU A 476 3.06 8.69 -20.06
CA LEU A 476 2.26 7.54 -20.46
C LEU A 476 1.38 7.93 -21.65
N THR A 477 0.54 8.95 -21.49
CA THR A 477 -0.27 9.49 -22.59
C THR A 477 -0.33 11.00 -22.51
N SER A 478 -0.98 11.62 -23.49
CA SER A 478 -1.39 13.04 -23.40
C SER A 478 -2.33 13.37 -22.22
N GLN A 479 -2.75 12.38 -21.42
CA GLN A 479 -3.64 12.56 -20.25
C GLN A 479 -3.13 11.85 -18.99
N SER A 480 -1.97 11.20 -19.03
CA SER A 480 -1.43 10.46 -17.89
C SER A 480 0.10 10.40 -17.89
N VAL A 481 0.70 10.50 -16.71
CA VAL A 481 2.14 10.58 -16.50
C VAL A 481 2.52 9.83 -15.22
N TYR A 482 3.55 9.00 -15.26
CA TYR A 482 4.17 8.48 -14.06
C TYR A 482 5.16 9.48 -13.48
N VAL A 483 5.12 9.68 -12.17
CA VAL A 483 6.16 10.36 -11.40
C VAL A 483 6.86 9.31 -10.55
N THR A 484 8.18 9.21 -10.67
CA THR A 484 8.99 8.23 -9.93
C THR A 484 10.07 8.93 -9.11
N TRP A 485 10.43 8.37 -7.95
CA TRP A 485 11.49 8.90 -7.09
C TRP A 485 12.02 7.84 -6.12
N LYS A 486 13.04 8.20 -5.34
CA LYS A 486 13.53 7.39 -4.22
C LYS A 486 13.55 8.17 -2.91
N THR A 487 13.44 7.45 -1.81
CA THR A 487 13.75 7.91 -0.45
C THR A 487 14.92 7.08 0.09
N ASP A 488 15.68 7.64 1.01
CA ASP A 488 16.75 6.93 1.73
C ASP A 488 16.22 5.92 2.76
N GLU A 489 14.98 6.11 3.22
CA GLU A 489 14.25 5.16 4.06
C GLU A 489 12.85 4.84 3.54
N ALA A 490 12.17 3.90 4.21
CA ALA A 490 10.85 3.41 3.80
C ALA A 490 9.74 4.41 4.20
N ALA A 491 9.04 4.96 3.21
CA ALA A 491 8.04 6.00 3.39
C ALA A 491 6.79 5.76 2.54
N PHE A 492 5.66 6.34 2.92
CA PHE A 492 4.52 6.58 2.03
C PHE A 492 4.87 7.70 1.06
N GLY A 493 4.35 7.62 -0.16
CA GLY A 493 4.78 8.48 -1.26
C GLY A 493 3.64 9.10 -2.05
N ILE A 494 3.33 10.37 -1.79
CA ILE A 494 2.22 11.10 -2.41
C ILE A 494 2.75 12.11 -3.43
N VAL A 495 2.07 12.27 -4.56
CA VAL A 495 2.28 13.39 -5.49
C VAL A 495 1.09 14.33 -5.40
N GLU A 496 1.31 15.53 -4.87
CA GLU A 496 0.34 16.61 -4.87
C GLU A 496 0.51 17.40 -6.18
N TYR A 497 -0.56 17.61 -6.94
CA TYR A 497 -0.52 18.24 -8.26
C TYR A 497 -1.71 19.16 -8.56
N GLY A 498 -1.54 20.09 -9.50
CA GLY A 498 -2.61 21.00 -9.94
C GLY A 498 -2.11 22.05 -10.94
N LEU A 499 -3.00 22.96 -11.35
CA LEU A 499 -2.66 24.04 -12.31
C LEU A 499 -1.84 25.19 -11.68
N THR A 500 -1.61 25.16 -10.37
CA THR A 500 -0.86 26.17 -9.61
C THR A 500 -0.14 25.51 -8.44
N THR A 501 0.76 26.24 -7.76
CA THR A 501 1.47 25.78 -6.55
C THR A 501 0.59 25.58 -5.31
N GLU A 502 -0.70 25.89 -5.37
CA GLU A 502 -1.69 25.47 -4.36
C GLU A 502 -2.12 23.99 -4.57
N TYR A 503 -1.71 23.39 -5.69
CA TYR A 503 -2.07 22.04 -6.14
C TYR A 503 -3.60 21.88 -6.20
N GLY A 504 -4.16 20.81 -5.64
CA GLY A 504 -5.62 20.55 -5.62
C GLY A 504 -6.02 19.13 -6.03
N SER A 505 -5.07 18.27 -6.40
CA SER A 505 -5.26 16.85 -6.66
C SER A 505 -4.09 16.04 -6.09
N THR A 506 -4.30 14.76 -5.80
CA THR A 506 -3.30 13.88 -5.19
C THR A 506 -3.28 12.51 -5.86
N ALA A 507 -2.08 11.95 -6.05
CA ALA A 507 -1.88 10.55 -6.40
C ALA A 507 -1.11 9.89 -5.25
N ASN A 508 -1.70 8.86 -4.65
CA ASN A 508 -1.34 8.41 -3.30
C ASN A 508 -0.62 7.05 -3.32
N GLY A 509 0.65 7.06 -2.90
CA GLY A 509 1.39 5.87 -2.52
C GLY A 509 1.06 5.45 -1.10
N VAL A 510 0.84 4.15 -0.95
CA VAL A 510 0.06 3.54 0.14
C VAL A 510 0.81 2.42 0.87
N TYR A 511 2.08 2.21 0.52
CA TYR A 511 3.03 1.33 1.19
C TYR A 511 4.28 2.11 1.57
N LEU A 512 4.94 1.67 2.65
CA LEU A 512 6.27 2.13 3.02
C LEU A 512 7.30 1.52 2.05
N LYS A 513 7.92 2.35 1.20
CA LYS A 513 8.92 1.94 0.22
C LYS A 513 10.07 2.94 0.13
N THR A 514 11.22 2.50 -0.40
CA THR A 514 12.37 3.37 -0.73
C THR A 514 12.41 3.77 -2.21
N SER A 515 11.61 3.10 -3.06
CA SER A 515 11.45 3.41 -4.48
C SER A 515 9.96 3.56 -4.80
N HIS A 516 9.61 4.69 -5.41
CA HIS A 516 8.24 5.17 -5.55
C HIS A 516 7.87 5.37 -7.02
N ARG A 517 6.62 5.09 -7.34
CA ARG A 517 5.96 5.40 -8.61
C ARG A 517 4.51 5.78 -8.32
N GLN A 518 4.05 6.88 -8.90
CA GLN A 518 2.66 7.33 -8.81
C GLN A 518 2.16 7.78 -10.18
N GLN A 519 0.94 7.38 -10.55
CA GLN A 519 0.31 7.76 -11.82
C GLN A 519 -0.58 8.97 -11.64
N LEU A 520 -0.26 10.05 -12.35
CA LEU A 520 -1.13 11.19 -12.54
C LEU A 520 -2.10 10.87 -13.67
N ASN A 521 -3.39 11.06 -13.44
CA ASN A 521 -4.47 10.74 -14.37
C ASN A 521 -5.37 11.95 -14.65
N GLU A 522 -6.21 11.82 -15.68
CA GLU A 522 -7.18 12.83 -16.12
C GLU A 522 -6.56 14.20 -16.46
N LEU A 523 -5.28 14.20 -16.86
CA LEU A 523 -4.57 15.42 -17.21
C LEU A 523 -5.10 16.01 -18.52
N THR A 524 -5.08 17.34 -18.61
CA THR A 524 -5.42 18.05 -19.84
C THR A 524 -4.21 18.12 -20.76
N PRO A 525 -4.28 17.65 -22.02
CA PRO A 525 -3.17 17.74 -22.96
C PRO A 525 -2.73 19.18 -23.22
N GLY A 526 -1.43 19.40 -23.42
CA GLY A 526 -0.89 20.74 -23.70
C GLY A 526 -1.12 21.74 -22.57
N THR A 527 -1.03 21.28 -21.31
CA THR A 527 -1.23 22.09 -20.10
C THR A 527 -0.06 21.90 -19.14
N ASP A 528 0.38 23.00 -18.53
CA ASP A 528 1.40 22.99 -17.47
C ASP A 528 0.73 22.65 -16.12
N TYR A 529 1.25 21.64 -15.44
CA TYR A 529 0.86 21.26 -14.08
C TYR A 529 2.03 21.49 -13.12
N HIS A 530 1.76 22.15 -12.00
CA HIS A 530 2.63 22.14 -10.84
C HIS A 530 2.44 20.85 -10.07
N HIS A 531 3.53 20.27 -9.57
CA HIS A 531 3.48 19.13 -8.66
C HIS A 531 4.66 19.16 -7.68
N ARG A 532 4.44 18.56 -6.50
CA ARG A 532 5.49 18.20 -5.56
C ARG A 532 5.26 16.81 -5.01
N ILE A 533 6.33 16.16 -4.60
CA ILE A 533 6.29 14.93 -3.82
C ILE A 533 6.16 15.30 -2.34
N LYS A 534 5.30 14.58 -1.63
CA LYS A 534 5.19 14.54 -0.18
C LYS A 534 5.45 13.11 0.27
N THR A 535 6.43 12.92 1.14
CA THR A 535 6.74 11.60 1.72
C THR A 535 6.54 11.62 3.21
N THR A 536 5.91 10.58 3.76
CA THR A 536 5.72 10.41 5.21
C THR A 536 6.27 9.06 5.61
N ASP A 537 7.20 8.99 6.55
CA ASP A 537 7.67 7.71 7.08
C ASP A 537 6.61 7.04 7.99
N SER A 538 6.99 5.90 8.57
CA SER A 538 6.20 5.19 9.58
C SER A 538 6.15 5.85 10.97
N SER A 539 7.03 6.81 11.23
CA SER A 539 7.13 7.58 12.47
C SER A 539 6.18 8.81 12.44
N GLY A 540 5.74 9.20 11.24
CA GLY A 540 4.90 10.36 10.96
C GLY A 540 5.67 11.59 10.46
N ASN A 541 6.99 11.52 10.23
CA ASN A 541 7.73 12.68 9.76
C ASN A 541 7.48 12.92 8.27
N VAL A 542 7.22 14.17 7.91
CA VAL A 542 6.85 14.56 6.54
C VAL A 542 7.98 15.35 5.88
N SER A 543 8.37 14.91 4.69
CA SER A 543 9.27 15.63 3.78
C SER A 543 8.56 16.03 2.49
N TYR A 544 9.04 17.11 1.87
CA TYR A 544 8.51 17.62 0.59
C TYR A 544 9.65 17.86 -0.40
N SER A 545 9.41 17.56 -1.68
CA SER A 545 10.27 18.06 -2.75
C SER A 545 10.06 19.56 -2.95
N SER A 546 10.96 20.21 -3.68
CA SER A 546 10.62 21.48 -4.33
C SER A 546 9.44 21.29 -5.29
N ASP A 547 8.69 22.36 -5.54
CA ASP A 547 7.75 22.42 -6.67
C ASP A 547 8.47 22.12 -7.99
N GLN A 548 7.76 21.45 -8.89
CA GLN A 548 8.21 21.15 -10.24
C GLN A 548 7.08 21.35 -11.24
N VAL A 549 7.43 21.83 -12.43
CA VAL A 549 6.48 21.89 -13.56
C VAL A 549 6.55 20.56 -14.33
N LEU A 550 5.37 20.03 -14.66
CA LEU A 550 5.13 18.95 -15.60
C LEU A 550 4.39 19.55 -16.79
N VAL A 551 4.99 19.51 -17.98
CA VAL A 551 4.32 19.87 -19.24
C VAL A 551 3.67 18.61 -19.79
N VAL A 552 2.35 18.58 -19.86
CA VAL A 552 1.61 17.45 -20.44
C VAL A 552 1.64 17.59 -21.96
N PRO A 553 2.13 16.61 -22.73
CA PRO A 553 2.35 16.78 -24.16
C PRO A 553 1.03 16.95 -24.93
N ILE A 554 1.12 17.65 -26.05
CA ILE A 554 0.06 17.63 -27.06
C ILE A 554 0.05 16.24 -27.70
N PRO A 555 -1.11 15.60 -27.95
CA PRO A 555 -1.12 14.28 -28.57
C PRO A 555 -0.53 14.38 -29.98
N GLY A 556 0.57 13.68 -30.25
CA GLY A 556 1.31 13.79 -31.51
C GLY A 556 2.65 14.55 -31.46
N ASP A 557 2.97 15.20 -30.34
CA ASP A 557 4.26 15.88 -30.13
C ASP A 557 5.28 14.85 -29.61
N ALA A 558 6.01 14.19 -30.52
CA ALA A 558 7.01 13.16 -30.20
C ALA A 558 8.37 13.75 -29.82
N ASN A 559 8.61 15.04 -30.11
CA ASN A 559 9.88 15.68 -29.81
C ASN A 559 9.84 16.58 -28.56
N LEU A 560 8.64 16.83 -28.03
CA LEU A 560 8.33 17.62 -26.84
C LEU A 560 8.77 19.10 -26.97
N ASP A 561 8.82 19.66 -28.18
CA ASP A 561 9.08 21.09 -28.41
C ASP A 561 7.83 21.98 -28.30
N GLY A 562 6.67 21.38 -28.01
CA GLY A 562 5.40 22.06 -27.86
C GLY A 562 4.69 22.33 -29.18
N VAL A 563 5.13 21.75 -30.30
CA VAL A 563 4.51 21.92 -31.61
C VAL A 563 4.40 20.59 -32.34
N VAL A 564 3.18 20.19 -32.71
CA VAL A 564 2.98 19.01 -33.56
C VAL A 564 3.26 19.38 -35.02
N ASP A 565 4.47 19.08 -35.51
CA ASP A 565 4.93 19.44 -36.86
C ASP A 565 5.53 18.27 -37.70
N ALA A 566 6.35 18.59 -38.69
CA ALA A 566 6.99 17.61 -39.56
C ALA A 566 8.15 16.83 -38.88
N ARG A 567 8.65 17.31 -37.73
CA ARG A 567 9.68 16.66 -36.91
C ARG A 567 9.13 15.42 -36.21
N ASP A 568 7.94 15.54 -35.65
CA ASP A 568 7.24 14.43 -34.99
C ASP A 568 6.83 13.38 -36.02
N MET A 569 6.36 13.84 -37.18
CA MET A 569 6.06 12.97 -38.31
C MET A 569 7.30 12.23 -38.83
N ALA A 570 8.49 12.85 -38.72
CA ALA A 570 9.75 12.20 -39.06
C ALA A 570 10.22 11.21 -37.97
N ARG A 571 9.97 11.48 -36.68
CA ARG A 571 10.22 10.52 -35.57
C ARG A 571 9.34 9.28 -35.72
N LEU A 572 8.01 9.47 -35.77
CA LEU A 572 7.03 8.41 -35.98
C LEU A 572 7.31 7.60 -37.25
N GLY A 573 7.68 8.27 -38.35
CA GLY A 573 8.05 7.61 -39.60
C GLY A 573 9.38 6.83 -39.54
N ALA A 574 10.34 7.25 -38.71
CA ALA A 574 11.61 6.55 -38.50
C ALA A 574 11.45 5.29 -37.64
N HIS A 575 10.42 5.26 -36.79
CA HIS A 575 10.11 4.17 -35.86
C HIS A 575 8.89 3.34 -36.26
N TRP A 576 8.43 3.42 -37.51
CA TRP A 576 7.26 2.65 -37.93
C TRP A 576 7.45 1.14 -37.71
N ASN A 577 6.47 0.51 -37.05
CA ASN A 577 6.45 -0.93 -36.78
C ASN A 577 7.68 -1.42 -35.96
N ILE A 578 8.28 -0.60 -35.09
CA ILE A 578 9.05 -1.14 -33.95
C ILE A 578 8.12 -1.48 -32.77
N SER A 579 8.46 -2.56 -32.08
CA SER A 579 7.84 -3.01 -30.83
C SER A 579 8.56 -2.44 -29.61
N ASN A 580 7.85 -2.31 -28.48
CA ASN A 580 8.32 -1.68 -27.24
C ASN A 580 8.68 -0.19 -27.47
N ALA A 581 7.90 0.48 -28.31
CA ALA A 581 8.05 1.89 -28.61
C ALA A 581 7.59 2.77 -27.43
N THR A 582 8.15 3.98 -27.35
CA THR A 582 7.79 5.01 -26.37
C THR A 582 7.08 6.21 -27.04
N TRP A 583 6.60 7.14 -26.22
CA TRP A 583 6.05 8.42 -26.71
C TRP A 583 7.03 9.17 -27.64
N GLU A 584 8.32 9.18 -27.31
CA GLU A 584 9.36 9.84 -28.10
C GLU A 584 9.67 9.14 -29.43
N ASP A 585 9.38 7.85 -29.52
CA ASP A 585 9.46 7.08 -30.76
C ASP A 585 8.28 7.38 -31.68
N GLY A 586 7.16 7.85 -31.12
CA GLY A 586 5.92 8.17 -31.82
C GLY A 586 4.81 7.16 -31.56
N ASP A 587 4.88 6.38 -30.47
CA ASP A 587 3.73 5.62 -29.94
C ASP A 587 2.92 6.54 -29.03
N PHE A 588 1.78 7.03 -29.54
CA PHE A 588 0.93 8.02 -28.87
C PHE A 588 -0.31 7.41 -28.21
N ASN A 589 -0.55 6.11 -28.40
CA ASN A 589 -1.62 5.37 -27.72
C ASN A 589 -1.12 4.31 -26.73
N GLN A 590 0.19 4.07 -26.68
CA GLN A 590 0.88 3.05 -25.90
C GLN A 590 0.34 1.63 -26.10
N ASP A 591 0.05 1.26 -27.34
CA ASP A 591 -0.13 -0.16 -27.70
C ASP A 591 1.20 -0.90 -27.97
N GLY A 592 2.34 -0.22 -27.77
CA GLY A 592 3.70 -0.75 -27.83
C GLY A 592 4.24 -0.84 -29.25
N LEU A 593 3.51 -0.35 -30.25
CA LEU A 593 3.77 -0.51 -31.68
C LEU A 593 3.45 0.78 -32.44
N VAL A 594 4.46 1.52 -32.91
CA VAL A 594 4.22 2.71 -33.75
C VAL A 594 3.50 2.31 -35.05
N ASN A 595 2.23 2.69 -35.19
CA ASN A 595 1.37 2.23 -36.28
C ASN A 595 0.42 3.32 -36.82
N ALA A 596 -0.55 2.91 -37.65
CA ALA A 596 -1.52 3.82 -38.26
C ALA A 596 -2.44 4.55 -37.25
N ARG A 597 -2.57 4.05 -36.02
CA ARG A 597 -3.30 4.69 -34.92
C ARG A 597 -2.57 5.94 -34.43
N ASP A 598 -1.27 5.85 -34.22
CA ASP A 598 -0.42 6.96 -33.79
C ASP A 598 -0.34 8.04 -34.85
N ALA A 599 -0.22 7.61 -36.11
CA ALA A 599 -0.27 8.52 -37.25
C ALA A 599 -1.58 9.32 -37.26
N ALA A 600 -2.72 8.68 -36.95
CA ALA A 600 -4.02 9.32 -36.82
C ALA A 600 -4.07 10.33 -35.66
N ILE A 601 -3.46 10.01 -34.50
CA ILE A 601 -3.35 10.91 -33.35
C ILE A 601 -2.53 12.15 -33.71
N LEU A 602 -1.34 11.97 -34.29
CA LEU A 602 -0.46 13.07 -34.69
C LEU A 602 -1.17 14.03 -35.66
N ALA A 603 -1.75 13.51 -36.73
CA ALA A 603 -2.32 14.35 -37.76
C ALA A 603 -3.64 15.03 -37.36
N ALA A 604 -4.38 14.48 -36.39
CA ALA A 604 -5.52 15.17 -35.79
C ALA A 604 -5.08 16.51 -35.16
N ASN A 605 -3.92 16.50 -34.52
CA ASN A 605 -3.32 17.61 -33.78
C ASN A 605 -2.26 18.40 -34.56
N LEU A 606 -1.94 18.04 -35.81
CA LEU A 606 -0.93 18.74 -36.60
C LEU A 606 -1.21 20.25 -36.71
N GLY A 607 -0.21 21.03 -36.33
CA GLY A 607 -0.25 22.49 -36.24
C GLY A 607 -0.80 23.06 -34.92
N VAL A 608 -1.06 22.22 -33.92
CA VAL A 608 -1.30 22.68 -32.53
C VAL A 608 0.04 23.12 -31.92
N ILE A 609 0.00 24.22 -31.16
CA ILE A 609 1.14 24.84 -30.49
C ILE A 609 0.76 25.07 -29.02
N LEU A 610 1.61 24.59 -28.11
CA LEU A 610 1.58 24.91 -26.69
C LEU A 610 1.90 26.39 -26.53
N ARG A 611 0.92 27.20 -26.12
CA ARG A 611 1.18 28.57 -25.68
C ARG A 611 1.59 28.50 -24.21
N ALA A 612 2.75 29.08 -23.89
CA ALA A 612 3.13 29.34 -22.51
C ALA A 612 1.97 30.05 -21.77
N PRO A 613 1.76 29.78 -20.47
CA PRO A 613 0.76 30.50 -19.68
C PRO A 613 1.02 32.01 -19.77
N ALA A 614 -0.05 32.80 -19.64
CA ALA A 614 0.04 34.25 -19.69
C ALA A 614 0.79 34.78 -18.45
N GLU A 615 2.12 34.72 -18.49
CA GLU A 615 2.99 35.19 -17.42
C GLU A 615 2.69 36.67 -17.17
N ALA A 616 2.50 37.02 -15.90
CA ALA A 616 2.05 38.33 -15.50
C ALA A 616 2.89 39.43 -16.14
N VAL A 617 2.22 40.48 -16.65
CA VAL A 617 2.88 41.65 -17.24
C VAL A 617 3.87 42.21 -16.24
N ARG A 618 5.15 41.87 -16.40
CA ARG A 618 6.25 42.59 -15.76
C ARG A 618 6.27 43.98 -16.36
N GLU A 619 5.52 44.89 -15.76
CA GLU A 619 5.87 46.31 -15.86
C GLU A 619 7.34 46.42 -15.49
N SER A 620 8.12 47.00 -16.40
CA SER A 620 9.56 47.16 -16.23
C SER A 620 9.82 48.24 -15.19
N ILE A 621 9.78 47.86 -13.91
CA ILE A 621 10.21 48.73 -12.82
C ILE A 621 11.71 48.97 -13.03
N PRO A 622 12.17 50.20 -13.36
CA PRO A 622 13.59 50.46 -13.50
C PRO A 622 14.24 50.33 -12.11
N PHE A 623 15.30 49.54 -12.04
CA PHE A 623 16.11 49.35 -10.84
C PHE A 623 16.61 50.70 -10.28
N VAL A 624 16.04 51.14 -9.16
CA VAL A 624 16.57 52.26 -8.36
C VAL A 624 17.31 51.69 -7.16
N GLY A 625 18.56 51.29 -7.38
CA GLY A 625 19.51 51.08 -6.29
C GLY A 625 19.90 52.42 -5.65
N PRO A 626 19.93 52.56 -4.31
CA PRO A 626 20.38 53.78 -3.67
C PRO A 626 21.91 53.88 -3.69
N LEU A 627 22.44 54.95 -4.28
CA LEU A 627 23.83 55.40 -4.08
C LEU A 627 23.86 56.88 -3.67
N PRO A 628 24.87 57.31 -2.90
CA PRO A 628 24.72 58.44 -1.98
C PRO A 628 24.84 59.86 -2.61
N TYR A 629 24.30 60.81 -1.84
CA TYR A 629 24.22 62.27 -2.00
C TYR A 629 25.26 63.03 -2.86
N ASN A 630 24.73 64.02 -3.60
CA ASN A 630 25.35 65.30 -4.04
C ASN A 630 26.53 65.22 -5.04
N THR A 631 26.61 66.01 -6.14
CA THR A 631 26.07 67.35 -6.45
C THR A 631 25.75 67.55 -7.94
N MET A 632 24.75 68.38 -8.26
CA MET A 632 24.57 69.08 -9.58
C MET A 632 25.54 70.29 -9.69
N PRO A 633 25.85 70.91 -10.88
CA PRO A 633 24.87 71.24 -11.95
C PRO A 633 25.33 71.41 -13.43
N ALA A 634 24.33 71.70 -14.28
CA ALA A 634 24.39 72.43 -15.58
C ALA A 634 24.97 71.66 -16.80
N THR A 635 24.51 71.81 -18.06
CA THR A 635 23.63 72.80 -18.75
C THR A 635 22.73 72.16 -19.85
N ARG A 636 21.53 72.72 -20.11
CA ARG A 636 20.74 72.55 -21.37
C ARG A 636 21.32 73.44 -22.49
N PRO A 637 21.25 73.11 -23.81
CA PRO A 637 20.02 73.03 -24.64
C PRO A 637 20.03 71.84 -25.65
N SER A 638 19.16 71.64 -26.68
CA SER A 638 18.01 72.37 -27.25
C SER A 638 16.98 71.39 -27.91
N ILE A 639 16.06 71.87 -28.78
CA ILE A 639 15.13 71.08 -29.62
C ILE A 639 15.28 71.45 -31.12
N ALA A 640 15.16 70.50 -32.04
CA ALA A 640 14.63 70.68 -33.41
C ALA A 640 14.20 69.32 -34.07
N PRO A 641 13.26 69.27 -35.04
CA PRO A 641 12.56 68.02 -35.38
C PRO A 641 12.50 67.61 -36.89
N VAL A 642 11.98 66.39 -37.13
CA VAL A 642 11.43 65.81 -38.39
C VAL A 642 12.40 65.36 -39.50
N GLY A 643 12.18 64.13 -40.00
CA GLY A 643 12.59 63.68 -41.32
C GLY A 643 11.97 62.33 -41.73
N ARG A 644 11.06 62.32 -42.72
CA ARG A 644 10.68 61.11 -43.48
C ARG A 644 11.45 61.10 -44.81
N SER A 645 12.05 59.99 -45.19
CA SER A 645 12.60 59.75 -46.53
C SER A 645 12.33 58.32 -47.00
N ARG A 646 12.31 58.13 -48.33
CA ARG A 646 11.88 56.90 -49.02
C ARG A 646 13.01 55.89 -49.24
N GLU A 647 12.57 54.65 -49.49
CA GLU A 647 13.11 53.64 -50.43
C GLU A 647 14.63 53.42 -50.52
N GLY A 648 15.03 52.21 -50.12
CA GLY A 648 15.75 51.32 -51.05
C GLY A 648 17.26 51.21 -50.87
N GLU A 649 17.70 50.14 -50.20
CA GLU A 649 18.97 49.47 -50.53
C GLU A 649 18.94 48.00 -50.13
N ASN A 650 19.37 47.11 -51.04
CA ASN A 650 19.50 45.67 -50.80
C ASN A 650 20.87 45.40 -50.15
N LEU A 651 20.92 44.68 -49.03
CA LEU A 651 22.15 44.02 -48.57
C LEU A 651 21.88 42.54 -48.26
N LEU A 652 22.70 41.69 -48.86
CA LEU A 652 22.62 40.24 -48.75
C LEU A 652 23.02 39.79 -47.34
N PHE A 653 22.24 38.88 -46.76
CA PHE A 653 22.74 37.94 -45.75
C PHE A 653 22.54 36.50 -46.22
N ALA A 654 23.58 35.69 -46.05
CA ALA A 654 23.65 34.33 -46.59
C ALA A 654 22.70 33.38 -45.83
N LYS A 655 21.89 32.62 -46.58
CA LYS A 655 21.17 31.48 -46.03
C LYS A 655 22.13 30.32 -45.81
N SER A 656 22.17 29.81 -44.59
CA SER A 656 22.59 28.44 -44.29
C SER A 656 21.85 27.94 -43.04
N ALA A 657 20.52 27.87 -43.17
CA ALA A 657 19.72 26.94 -42.39
C ALA A 657 19.40 25.76 -43.33
N VAL A 658 19.82 24.54 -42.96
CA VAL A 658 19.49 23.33 -43.72
C VAL A 658 18.00 23.06 -43.52
N LYS A 659 17.20 23.48 -44.50
CA LYS A 659 15.75 23.26 -44.50
C LYS A 659 15.47 21.94 -45.21
N MET A 660 15.28 20.86 -44.46
CA MET A 660 14.66 19.65 -45.01
C MET A 660 13.24 20.01 -45.50
N PRO A 661 12.83 19.60 -46.71
CA PRO A 661 11.53 19.95 -47.26
C PRO A 661 10.44 19.00 -46.74
N SER A 662 9.30 19.56 -46.33
CA SER A 662 8.16 18.84 -45.75
C SER A 662 7.48 17.81 -46.67
N GLN A 663 7.86 17.75 -47.96
CA GLN A 663 7.38 16.70 -48.87
C GLN A 663 7.98 15.32 -48.56
N ASP A 664 9.19 15.27 -48.02
CA ASP A 664 9.89 14.00 -47.79
C ASP A 664 9.28 13.23 -46.58
N ALA A 665 8.88 13.93 -45.52
CA ALA A 665 8.21 13.32 -44.36
C ALA A 665 6.84 12.72 -44.71
N ILE A 666 6.05 13.42 -45.53
CA ILE A 666 4.76 12.90 -46.03
C ILE A 666 4.98 11.66 -46.91
N ALA A 667 6.04 11.65 -47.74
CA ALA A 667 6.38 10.50 -48.57
C ALA A 667 6.85 9.28 -47.77
N VAL A 668 7.57 9.48 -46.67
CA VAL A 668 7.96 8.41 -45.73
C VAL A 668 6.72 7.79 -45.07
N LEU A 669 5.80 8.62 -44.57
CA LEU A 669 4.56 8.15 -43.95
C LEU A 669 3.64 7.42 -44.95
N ASP A 670 3.50 7.95 -46.17
CA ASP A 670 2.76 7.30 -47.26
C ASP A 670 3.37 5.93 -47.66
N ALA A 671 4.71 5.80 -47.62
CA ALA A 671 5.39 4.55 -47.91
C ALA A 671 5.13 3.50 -46.81
N ALA A 672 5.21 3.89 -45.54
CA ALA A 672 4.96 3.03 -44.40
C ALA A 672 3.51 2.51 -44.36
N ILE A 673 2.51 3.39 -44.48
CA ILE A 673 1.09 3.00 -44.55
C ILE A 673 0.81 2.07 -45.74
N SER A 674 1.49 2.29 -46.89
CA SER A 674 1.36 1.43 -48.07
C SER A 674 2.03 0.05 -47.90
N GLN A 675 2.95 -0.09 -46.95
CA GLN A 675 3.67 -1.33 -46.66
C GLN A 675 2.85 -2.28 -45.77
N GLU A 676 2.09 -1.73 -44.82
CA GLU A 676 1.25 -2.48 -43.88
C GLU A 676 -0.12 -2.85 -44.48
N TYR A 677 -0.79 -1.91 -45.14
CA TYR A 677 -2.15 -2.10 -45.69
C TYR A 677 -2.18 -2.38 -47.21
N GLY A 678 -1.00 -2.42 -47.86
CA GLY A 678 -0.87 -2.50 -49.30
C GLY A 678 -1.20 -1.18 -50.02
N PRO A 679 -1.05 -1.13 -51.37
CA PRO A 679 -1.24 0.10 -52.15
C PRO A 679 -2.68 0.60 -52.08
N GLN A 680 -2.88 1.72 -51.37
CA GLN A 680 -4.21 2.32 -51.16
C GLN A 680 -4.70 3.08 -52.39
N SER A 681 -5.89 2.71 -52.90
CA SER A 681 -6.62 3.50 -53.90
C SER A 681 -7.57 4.50 -53.23
N GLU A 682 -7.96 5.56 -53.96
CA GLU A 682 -8.94 6.58 -53.52
C GLU A 682 -10.35 6.02 -53.21
N THR A 683 -10.56 4.72 -53.41
CA THR A 683 -11.82 4.01 -53.16
C THR A 683 -11.83 3.24 -51.83
N THR A 684 -10.70 2.98 -51.17
CA THR A 684 -10.69 2.38 -49.83
C THR A 684 -11.08 3.41 -48.76
N LEU A 685 -11.59 2.95 -47.61
CA LEU A 685 -11.96 3.85 -46.51
C LEU A 685 -10.74 4.66 -46.04
N LEU A 686 -9.60 3.96 -45.88
CA LEU A 686 -8.28 4.54 -45.57
C LEU A 686 -7.82 5.52 -46.67
N GLY A 687 -7.94 5.18 -47.95
CA GLY A 687 -7.56 6.05 -49.06
C GLY A 687 -8.39 7.32 -49.16
N ARG A 688 -9.67 7.27 -48.76
CA ARG A 688 -10.53 8.46 -48.64
C ARG A 688 -10.18 9.31 -47.43
N GLN A 689 -9.92 8.68 -46.28
CA GLN A 689 -9.41 9.38 -45.10
C GLN A 689 -8.07 10.06 -45.40
N ARG A 690 -7.15 9.38 -46.10
CA ARG A 690 -5.85 9.89 -46.59
C ARG A 690 -5.98 11.15 -47.46
N LEU A 691 -6.91 11.18 -48.43
CA LEU A 691 -7.17 12.37 -49.26
C LEU A 691 -7.73 13.55 -48.45
N VAL A 692 -8.64 13.28 -47.51
CA VAL A 692 -9.13 14.29 -46.55
C VAL A 692 -7.98 14.78 -45.67
N TRP A 693 -7.05 13.91 -45.31
CA TRP A 693 -5.83 14.21 -44.56
C TRP A 693 -4.87 15.13 -45.32
N THR A 694 -4.41 14.75 -46.52
CA THR A 694 -3.42 15.54 -47.29
C THR A 694 -3.98 16.92 -47.64
N SER A 695 -5.29 17.00 -47.94
CA SER A 695 -5.96 18.28 -48.15
C SER A 695 -6.14 19.10 -46.86
N THR A 696 -6.40 18.46 -45.71
CA THR A 696 -6.47 19.13 -44.40
C THR A 696 -5.10 19.65 -43.95
N VAL A 697 -4.03 18.87 -44.09
CA VAL A 697 -2.66 19.27 -43.79
C VAL A 697 -2.23 20.45 -44.66
N SER A 698 -2.43 20.35 -45.98
CA SER A 698 -2.13 21.45 -46.92
C SER A 698 -2.91 22.73 -46.61
N ARG A 699 -4.14 22.59 -46.07
CA ARG A 699 -5.00 23.71 -45.69
C ARG A 699 -4.64 24.31 -44.33
N ARG A 700 -4.20 23.51 -43.35
CA ARG A 700 -3.71 24.00 -42.04
C ARG A 700 -2.32 24.63 -42.14
N GLN A 701 -1.41 24.09 -42.96
CA GLN A 701 -0.09 24.70 -43.20
C GLN A 701 -0.17 26.05 -43.93
N SER A 702 -1.28 26.35 -44.61
CA SER A 702 -1.52 27.67 -45.22
C SER A 702 -2.33 28.62 -44.32
N HIS A 703 -3.00 28.11 -43.29
CA HIS A 703 -3.81 28.87 -42.33
C HIS A 703 -3.79 28.16 -40.95
N PRO A 704 -2.84 28.49 -40.06
CA PRO A 704 -2.86 27.97 -38.68
C PRO A 704 -4.14 28.43 -37.98
N ARG A 705 -4.70 27.57 -37.11
CA ARG A 705 -5.88 27.93 -36.31
C ARG A 705 -5.43 28.68 -35.06
N GLU A 706 -5.97 29.88 -34.87
CA GLU A 706 -6.08 30.45 -33.53
C GLU A 706 -7.19 29.71 -32.77
N VAL A 707 -6.94 29.45 -31.49
CA VAL A 707 -7.98 29.08 -30.52
C VAL A 707 -8.45 30.39 -29.89
N GLU A 708 -9.74 30.71 -30.04
CA GLU A 708 -10.32 31.86 -29.34
C GLU A 708 -10.30 31.60 -27.84
N SER A 709 -9.77 32.55 -27.07
CA SER A 709 -10.01 32.63 -25.64
C SER A 709 -11.51 32.89 -25.37
N PRO A 710 -12.04 32.52 -24.19
CA PRO A 710 -13.44 32.82 -23.82
C PRO A 710 -13.82 34.32 -23.95
N ASP A 711 -12.82 35.19 -23.83
CA ASP A 711 -12.95 36.64 -23.95
C ASP A 711 -12.65 37.09 -25.40
N GLY A 712 -13.71 37.23 -26.21
CA GLY A 712 -13.61 37.51 -27.65
C GLY A 712 -13.13 38.93 -28.01
N LEU A 713 -11.81 39.16 -27.98
CA LEU A 713 -11.15 40.38 -28.44
C LEU A 713 -10.02 40.07 -29.43
N SER A 714 -10.28 40.34 -30.72
CA SER A 714 -9.23 40.29 -31.75
C SER A 714 -8.39 41.56 -31.75
N LEU A 715 -7.06 41.40 -31.78
CA LEU A 715 -6.10 42.47 -32.03
C LEU A 715 -5.12 42.06 -33.12
N TRP A 716 -5.24 42.72 -34.28
CA TRP A 716 -4.25 42.67 -35.36
C TRP A 716 -3.05 43.56 -35.01
N THR A 717 -1.82 43.09 -35.27
CA THR A 717 -0.68 43.97 -35.60
C THR A 717 0.39 43.24 -36.43
N GLU A 718 1.27 44.04 -37.04
CA GLU A 718 2.06 43.75 -38.26
C GLU A 718 3.26 42.79 -38.10
#